data_AF-A0A2J7PE48-F1
#
_entry.id   AF-A0A2J7PE48-F1
#
_cell.length_a   1.000
_cell.length_b   1.000
_cell.length_c   1.000
_cell.angle_alpha   90.00
_cell.angle_beta   90.00
_cell.angle_gamma   90.00
#
_symmetry.space_group_name_H-M   'P 1'
#
loop_
_entity.id
_entity.type
_entity.pdbx_description
1 polymer ?
#
loop_
_entity_poly.entity_id
_entity_poly.type
_entity_poly.pdbx_seq_one_letter_code
_entity_poly.pdbx_strand_id
1 'polypeptide(L)'
;MAGQKTPQKRSPTKKLSKSSPIRYMINNRSPHSGRYRTTSPNKPDVNRTLKFGSCNTETKSGSLPSTEPKNQSSVSEFSFSKEYVSYFEAIIAEVLKDRDMLCLISEEELKIVTSFWKLETQVKKLYIRMLSRKYTWHRVSDIKYEDINVPAAFIELEVLGLVMSDYNSEELEVLLYMLKVPELRSLCRTFRIPSTMQPKPKLIQVLLEYGKSQQIMSGNKRGDSISIIKSRLREVLGHCIKVCAEGREVFHHILLLFSLPHQNDEEDRESSKQLLLLHYVKTRRVEFPTYVVLKTRPIFSSREDLIRFEKATDLLIDLMKALTTKSWDEARVYGQFAREHFRTVLEDSAGNDHAKSLPLFIRRYTSGSVYAYAMTKALEAFKKCKDQLSECVIILEELLCQDIYLPHYRGRWYDQLALVLQVHLKKCDQAAAAVIEAMKDNHLSDVDQQTLSSRGTLLLRRRGINREMKLKLVENIKQPLREPPSVTIKAKSLQINAPGRKQVYIQENADKQEITYSSVEEYAISHYKSEGYIVGIHDEGSAVNSLFGLIFWDVIYEQPVADVFRSSYQREPLDLRSVEFYRNRKEKIDERLQDLCHWDMKCVKDYMEKIFKEHEGKESVVNWQRFQNLQQIVVSEINSFSTSSTLLQV
;
A
#
# COMPACT_ATOMS: atom_id res chain seq x y z
N MET A 1 -13.12 -11.30 71.77
CA MET A 1 -14.38 -11.80 71.15
C MET A 1 -14.74 -10.91 69.96
N ALA A 2 -15.50 -11.45 69.00
CA ALA A 2 -16.15 -10.75 67.87
C ALA A 2 -15.27 -9.90 66.94
N GLY A 3 -15.03 -10.42 65.72
CA GLY A 3 -14.56 -9.60 64.58
C GLY A 3 -15.74 -9.14 63.70
N GLN A 4 -15.62 -7.98 63.07
CA GLN A 4 -16.61 -7.45 62.12
C GLN A 4 -16.25 -7.79 60.66
N LYS A 5 -17.27 -8.11 59.86
CA LYS A 5 -17.14 -8.42 58.42
C LYS A 5 -17.35 -7.16 57.57
N THR A 6 -16.56 -7.01 56.52
CA THR A 6 -16.82 -6.06 55.42
C THR A 6 -17.85 -6.61 54.43
N PRO A 7 -18.63 -5.75 53.73
CA PRO A 7 -19.67 -6.18 52.80
C PRO A 7 -19.13 -6.52 51.41
N GLN A 8 -19.61 -7.63 50.83
CA GLN A 8 -19.30 -8.00 49.44
C GLN A 8 -20.10 -7.15 48.44
N LYS A 9 -19.41 -6.56 47.44
CA LYS A 9 -20.06 -6.00 46.24
C LYS A 9 -20.60 -7.13 45.37
N ARG A 10 -21.89 -7.09 45.04
CA ARG A 10 -22.50 -7.99 44.05
C ARG A 10 -22.12 -7.54 42.63
N SER A 11 -21.67 -8.47 41.80
CA SER A 11 -21.48 -8.28 40.36
C SER A 11 -22.82 -8.33 39.60
N PRO A 12 -22.98 -7.60 38.48
CA PRO A 12 -24.22 -7.58 37.72
C PRO A 12 -24.39 -8.86 36.88
N THR A 13 -25.47 -9.60 37.11
CA THR A 13 -25.78 -10.83 36.37
C THR A 13 -26.45 -10.55 35.02
N LYS A 14 -25.68 -10.19 33.99
CA LYS A 14 -26.11 -10.44 32.59
C LYS A 14 -25.90 -11.92 32.28
N LYS A 15 -26.90 -12.56 31.65
CA LYS A 15 -26.81 -13.99 31.27
C LYS A 15 -25.81 -14.15 30.13
N LEU A 16 -24.79 -14.98 30.35
CA LEU A 16 -23.85 -15.42 29.31
C LEU A 16 -24.59 -16.20 28.21
N SER A 17 -24.07 -16.13 26.98
CA SER A 17 -24.57 -16.95 25.86
C SER A 17 -24.49 -18.44 26.18
N LYS A 18 -25.38 -19.24 25.57
CA LYS A 18 -25.33 -20.71 25.62
C LYS A 18 -24.04 -21.29 25.00
N SER A 19 -23.28 -20.49 24.25
CA SER A 19 -21.95 -20.82 23.70
C SER A 19 -20.77 -20.55 24.64
N SER A 20 -20.98 -20.01 25.85
CA SER A 20 -19.90 -19.47 26.68
C SER A 20 -18.87 -20.52 27.21
N PRO A 21 -17.55 -20.30 27.04
CA PRO A 21 -16.49 -21.24 27.41
C PRO A 21 -16.36 -21.65 28.89
N ILE A 22 -17.00 -20.95 29.84
CA ILE A 22 -16.83 -21.20 31.29
C ILE A 22 -17.23 -22.64 31.69
N ARG A 23 -18.15 -23.27 30.95
CA ARG A 23 -18.84 -24.48 31.42
C ARG A 23 -18.04 -25.79 31.37
N TYR A 24 -16.87 -25.83 30.72
CA TYR A 24 -16.17 -27.09 30.43
C TYR A 24 -14.69 -27.16 30.88
N MET A 25 -14.10 -26.09 31.42
CA MET A 25 -12.65 -26.04 31.72
C MET A 25 -12.23 -26.59 33.09
N ILE A 26 -12.93 -27.58 33.65
CA ILE A 26 -12.53 -28.25 34.90
C ILE A 26 -11.67 -29.50 34.65
N ASN A 27 -11.88 -30.21 33.53
CA ASN A 27 -11.21 -31.48 33.25
C ASN A 27 -10.22 -31.38 32.08
N ASN A 28 -8.94 -31.08 32.41
CA ASN A 28 -7.73 -31.80 31.96
C ASN A 28 -6.50 -30.88 32.00
N ARG A 29 -5.46 -31.31 32.73
CA ARG A 29 -4.13 -30.67 32.76
C ARG A 29 -3.06 -31.64 32.24
N SER A 30 -2.08 -31.09 31.50
CA SER A 30 -0.68 -31.57 31.39
C SER A 30 -0.38 -32.85 30.59
N PRO A 31 0.90 -33.11 30.17
CA PRO A 31 1.98 -32.16 29.80
C PRO A 31 2.91 -32.61 28.61
N HIS A 32 4.03 -31.88 28.38
CA HIS A 32 5.29 -32.24 27.65
C HIS A 32 5.30 -32.24 26.09
N SER A 33 6.42 -32.05 25.34
CA SER A 33 7.71 -31.33 25.57
C SER A 33 8.66 -31.35 24.32
N GLY A 34 9.39 -30.26 24.01
CA GLY A 34 10.62 -30.22 23.16
C GLY A 34 10.45 -29.98 21.63
N ARG A 35 11.43 -29.52 20.82
CA ARG A 35 12.80 -28.93 20.99
C ARG A 35 13.18 -28.12 19.69
N TYR A 36 14.20 -27.24 19.74
CA TYR A 36 14.58 -26.20 18.74
C TYR A 36 15.60 -26.59 17.63
N ARG A 37 15.63 -25.84 16.48
CA ARG A 37 16.79 -25.24 15.73
C ARG A 37 16.38 -24.62 14.34
N THR A 38 16.46 -23.30 14.08
CA THR A 38 17.53 -22.46 13.42
C THR A 38 17.78 -22.72 11.90
N THR A 39 17.26 -21.93 10.92
CA THR A 39 17.80 -20.68 10.23
C THR A 39 19.05 -20.89 9.33
N SER A 40 19.31 -20.27 8.14
CA SER A 40 18.71 -19.22 7.24
C SER A 40 19.53 -19.19 5.87
N PRO A 41 19.60 -18.16 4.96
CA PRO A 41 18.62 -17.25 4.27
C PRO A 41 18.87 -17.03 2.71
N ASN A 42 18.27 -15.99 2.10
CA ASN A 42 18.77 -15.07 1.01
C ASN A 42 18.48 -15.24 -0.53
N LYS A 43 17.80 -14.25 -1.16
CA LYS A 43 18.15 -13.49 -2.41
C LYS A 43 17.09 -12.35 -2.74
N PRO A 44 17.27 -11.43 -3.73
CA PRO A 44 17.15 -9.98 -3.52
C PRO A 44 15.84 -9.28 -4.00
N ASP A 45 15.86 -7.95 -3.96
CA ASP A 45 14.71 -7.04 -3.90
C ASP A 45 14.85 -5.83 -4.86
N VAL A 46 13.75 -5.43 -5.53
CA VAL A 46 13.57 -4.11 -6.19
C VAL A 46 12.10 -3.70 -6.11
N ASN A 47 11.74 -2.99 -5.05
CA ASN A 47 10.63 -2.00 -4.92
C ASN A 47 10.51 -1.68 -3.43
N ARG A 48 11.00 -0.51 -2.98
CA ARG A 48 11.11 -0.20 -1.55
C ARG A 48 9.84 0.44 -0.97
N THR A 49 8.89 -0.43 -0.63
CA THR A 49 8.08 -0.31 0.60
C THR A 49 8.99 -0.15 1.83
N LEU A 50 8.45 0.18 3.01
CA LEU A 50 9.16 0.08 4.29
C LEU A 50 9.67 -1.37 4.52
N LYS A 51 10.92 -1.66 4.14
CA LYS A 51 11.50 -3.00 4.12
C LYS A 51 12.63 -3.14 5.13
N PHE A 52 12.29 -3.77 6.25
CA PHE A 52 13.21 -4.10 7.33
C PHE A 52 13.93 -5.41 7.02
N GLY A 53 15.12 -5.29 6.40
CA GLY A 53 15.87 -6.43 5.87
C GLY A 53 16.64 -7.27 6.91
N SER A 54 16.97 -8.50 6.50
CA SER A 54 17.90 -9.42 7.18
C SER A 54 18.93 -9.94 6.16
N CYS A 55 20.13 -10.30 6.61
CA CYS A 55 21.34 -10.45 5.77
C CYS A 55 21.67 -11.91 5.34
N ASN A 56 22.07 -12.11 4.06
CA ASN A 56 23.09 -12.99 3.41
C ASN A 56 23.47 -14.41 3.99
N THR A 57 23.79 -15.50 3.26
CA THR A 57 24.25 -15.80 1.86
C THR A 57 23.90 -17.24 1.30
N GLU A 58 23.63 -17.34 -0.01
CA GLU A 58 24.06 -18.33 -1.07
C GLU A 58 23.91 -19.91 -1.04
N THR A 59 22.93 -20.41 -1.82
CA THR A 59 22.90 -21.53 -2.85
C THR A 59 23.56 -22.94 -2.71
N LYS A 60 22.74 -24.01 -2.89
CA LYS A 60 22.58 -24.80 -4.17
C LYS A 60 21.42 -25.84 -4.19
N SER A 61 20.66 -25.83 -5.31
CA SER A 61 19.74 -26.80 -5.98
C SER A 61 19.15 -28.09 -5.33
N GLY A 62 17.82 -28.32 -5.52
CA GLY A 62 17.23 -29.68 -5.56
C GLY A 62 15.68 -29.83 -5.47
N SER A 63 14.97 -29.88 -6.62
CA SER A 63 13.61 -30.47 -6.88
C SER A 63 12.32 -30.10 -6.07
N LEU A 64 11.20 -29.99 -6.80
CA LEU A 64 9.80 -29.79 -6.37
C LEU A 64 9.17 -31.04 -5.69
N PRO A 65 8.14 -30.89 -4.81
CA PRO A 65 6.74 -30.82 -5.27
C PRO A 65 5.82 -29.81 -4.54
N SER A 66 4.66 -29.57 -5.17
CA SER A 66 3.58 -28.65 -4.77
C SER A 66 2.95 -28.93 -3.40
N THR A 67 2.65 -27.87 -2.63
CA THR A 67 1.71 -27.93 -1.49
C THR A 67 0.92 -26.62 -1.30
N GLU A 68 -0.24 -26.77 -0.67
CA GLU A 68 -1.34 -25.79 -0.51
C GLU A 68 -0.95 -24.47 0.22
N PRO A 69 -1.72 -23.37 0.03
CA PRO A 69 -1.47 -22.11 0.72
C PRO A 69 -1.69 -22.25 2.24
N LYS A 70 -0.58 -22.33 2.99
CA LYS A 70 -0.59 -22.33 4.46
C LYS A 70 -1.00 -20.95 4.98
N ASN A 71 -2.22 -20.87 5.50
CA ASN A 71 -2.82 -19.70 6.15
C ASN A 71 -2.19 -19.36 7.54
N GLN A 72 -0.90 -19.68 7.74
CA GLN A 72 -0.16 -19.56 9.00
C GLN A 72 0.92 -18.45 8.98
N SER A 73 1.14 -17.80 7.82
CA SER A 73 2.15 -16.74 7.65
C SER A 73 1.85 -15.42 8.37
N SER A 74 0.67 -15.27 9.00
CA SER A 74 0.31 -14.09 9.80
C SER A 74 0.77 -14.17 11.27
N VAL A 75 1.25 -15.31 11.76
CA VAL A 75 1.66 -15.48 13.16
C VAL A 75 3.13 -15.07 13.39
N SER A 76 3.99 -15.15 12.37
CA SER A 76 5.37 -14.65 12.45
C SER A 76 5.46 -13.12 12.60
N GLU A 77 4.40 -12.40 12.23
CA GLU A 77 4.34 -10.93 12.23
C GLU A 77 4.18 -10.31 13.64
N PHE A 78 3.95 -11.14 14.67
CA PHE A 78 3.85 -10.70 16.08
C PHE A 78 5.04 -11.13 16.96
N SER A 79 6.12 -11.62 16.37
CA SER A 79 7.34 -11.99 17.11
C SER A 79 8.15 -10.78 17.62
N PHE A 80 7.75 -9.54 17.28
CA PHE A 80 8.65 -8.38 17.34
C PHE A 80 8.80 -7.73 18.72
N SER A 81 7.79 -7.74 19.61
CA SER A 81 8.00 -7.37 21.01
C SER A 81 6.94 -7.95 21.95
N LYS A 82 7.20 -7.90 23.27
CA LYS A 82 6.20 -8.15 24.32
C LYS A 82 5.28 -6.94 24.56
N GLU A 83 5.53 -5.83 23.87
CA GLU A 83 5.05 -4.47 24.18
C GLU A 83 4.08 -3.91 23.14
N TYR A 84 3.70 -4.66 22.09
CA TYR A 84 2.81 -4.15 21.04
C TYR A 84 1.47 -3.57 21.54
N VAL A 85 1.04 -3.94 22.77
CA VAL A 85 -0.08 -3.28 23.46
C VAL A 85 0.22 -1.81 23.75
N SER A 86 1.39 -1.47 24.30
CA SER A 86 1.76 -0.09 24.60
C SER A 86 2.00 0.72 23.32
N TYR A 87 2.42 0.09 22.23
CA TYR A 87 2.50 0.75 20.92
C TYR A 87 1.09 1.05 20.39
N PHE A 88 0.15 0.10 20.47
CA PHE A 88 -1.25 0.34 20.10
C PHE A 88 -1.90 1.45 20.94
N GLU A 89 -1.67 1.44 22.26
CA GLU A 89 -2.15 2.48 23.17
C GLU A 89 -1.51 3.85 22.89
N ALA A 90 -0.24 3.89 22.46
CA ALA A 90 0.42 5.12 22.03
C ALA A 90 -0.15 5.67 20.70
N ILE A 91 -0.53 4.81 19.75
CA ILE A 91 -1.24 5.23 18.52
C ILE A 91 -2.57 5.91 18.89
N ILE A 92 -3.38 5.24 19.73
CA ILE A 92 -4.66 5.78 20.21
C ILE A 92 -4.44 7.12 20.92
N ALA A 93 -3.44 7.21 21.80
CA ALA A 93 -3.15 8.44 22.54
C ALA A 93 -2.68 9.59 21.64
N GLU A 94 -1.90 9.32 20.58
CA GLU A 94 -1.44 10.34 19.64
C GLU A 94 -2.62 10.94 18.84
N VAL A 95 -3.54 10.10 18.36
CA VAL A 95 -4.75 10.53 17.63
C VAL A 95 -5.71 11.30 18.54
N LEU A 96 -5.95 10.83 19.77
CA LEU A 96 -6.86 11.50 20.71
C LEU A 96 -6.30 12.79 21.33
N LYS A 97 -4.98 13.01 21.24
CA LYS A 97 -4.32 14.26 21.66
C LYS A 97 -4.47 15.36 20.61
N ASP A 98 -4.64 15.00 19.34
CA ASP A 98 -4.89 15.95 18.26
C ASP A 98 -6.36 16.36 18.26
N ARG A 99 -6.62 17.67 18.38
CA ARG A 99 -7.98 18.21 18.46
C ARG A 99 -8.79 17.95 17.19
N ASP A 100 -8.17 18.09 16.02
CA ASP A 100 -8.86 17.97 14.73
C ASP A 100 -9.22 16.51 14.49
N MET A 101 -8.33 15.57 14.85
CA MET A 101 -8.60 14.13 14.76
C MET A 101 -9.62 13.66 15.81
N LEU A 102 -9.56 14.17 17.04
CA LEU A 102 -10.52 13.83 18.10
C LEU A 102 -11.96 14.20 17.71
N CYS A 103 -12.16 15.32 17.02
CA CYS A 103 -13.47 15.74 16.52
C CYS A 103 -14.08 14.81 15.44
N LEU A 104 -13.32 13.84 14.92
CA LEU A 104 -13.80 12.84 13.96
C LEU A 104 -14.28 11.54 14.64
N ILE A 105 -14.15 11.42 15.96
CA ILE A 105 -14.48 10.22 16.73
C ILE A 105 -15.72 10.49 17.60
N SER A 106 -16.77 9.68 17.44
CA SER A 106 -18.04 9.85 18.17
C SER A 106 -17.93 9.48 19.65
N GLU A 107 -18.88 9.93 20.48
CA GLU A 107 -18.92 9.54 21.89
C GLU A 107 -19.05 8.02 22.10
N GLU A 108 -19.73 7.32 21.21
CA GLU A 108 -19.90 5.85 21.21
C GLU A 108 -18.55 5.18 20.93
N GLU A 109 -17.81 5.70 19.96
CA GLU A 109 -16.47 5.24 19.62
C GLU A 109 -15.49 5.49 20.79
N LEU A 110 -15.59 6.64 21.47
CA LEU A 110 -14.85 6.92 22.71
C LEU A 110 -15.26 6.01 23.88
N LYS A 111 -16.54 5.61 24.00
CA LYS A 111 -17.00 4.61 24.98
C LYS A 111 -16.37 3.23 24.70
N ILE A 112 -16.15 2.87 23.44
CA ILE A 112 -15.42 1.66 23.03
C ILE A 112 -13.92 1.76 23.39
N VAL A 113 -13.25 2.85 23.04
CA VAL A 113 -11.81 3.06 23.36
C VAL A 113 -11.57 3.07 24.87
N THR A 114 -12.39 3.78 25.65
CA THR A 114 -12.26 3.83 27.11
C THR A 114 -12.60 2.49 27.79
N SER A 115 -13.41 1.64 27.16
CA SER A 115 -13.62 0.26 27.60
C SER A 115 -12.41 -0.63 27.28
N PHE A 116 -11.82 -0.48 26.09
CA PHE A 116 -10.58 -1.16 25.71
C PHE A 116 -9.41 -0.83 26.65
N TRP A 117 -9.22 0.43 27.05
CA TRP A 117 -8.15 0.79 28.00
C TRP A 117 -8.30 0.15 29.39
N LYS A 118 -9.52 -0.21 29.82
CA LYS A 118 -9.78 -0.86 31.12
C LYS A 118 -9.53 -2.37 31.13
N LEU A 119 -9.38 -2.99 29.95
CA LEU A 119 -9.08 -4.42 29.80
C LEU A 119 -7.75 -4.81 30.45
N GLU A 120 -7.68 -6.05 30.94
CA GLU A 120 -6.39 -6.65 31.31
C GLU A 120 -5.46 -6.75 30.09
N THR A 121 -4.14 -6.64 30.32
CA THR A 121 -3.13 -6.69 29.25
C THR A 121 -3.23 -7.95 28.39
N GLN A 122 -3.52 -9.13 28.98
CA GLN A 122 -3.69 -10.37 28.21
C GLN A 122 -4.90 -10.32 27.24
N VAL A 123 -5.92 -9.54 27.56
CA VAL A 123 -7.13 -9.39 26.75
C VAL A 123 -6.91 -8.36 25.63
N LYS A 124 -6.26 -7.23 25.95
CA LYS A 124 -5.75 -6.27 24.93
C LYS A 124 -4.85 -6.97 23.91
N LYS A 125 -3.91 -7.80 24.39
CA LYS A 125 -3.03 -8.61 23.55
C LYS A 125 -3.79 -9.49 22.56
N LEU A 126 -4.85 -10.16 23.02
CA LEU A 126 -5.67 -11.04 22.18
C LEU A 126 -6.41 -10.23 21.13
N TYR A 127 -7.04 -9.12 21.53
CA TYR A 127 -7.81 -8.26 20.65
C TYR A 127 -6.96 -7.66 19.51
N ILE A 128 -5.79 -7.11 19.82
CA ILE A 128 -4.87 -6.56 18.81
C ILE A 128 -4.39 -7.63 17.82
N ARG A 129 -4.07 -8.84 18.32
CA ARG A 129 -3.73 -10.00 17.46
C ARG A 129 -4.90 -10.46 16.59
N MET A 130 -6.15 -10.17 16.96
CA MET A 130 -7.34 -10.45 16.15
C MET A 130 -7.61 -9.34 15.13
N LEU A 131 -7.41 -8.06 15.48
CA LEU A 131 -7.51 -6.92 14.57
C LEU A 131 -6.51 -6.99 13.40
N SER A 132 -5.35 -7.61 13.62
CA SER A 132 -4.28 -7.74 12.60
C SER A 132 -4.35 -9.05 11.82
N ARG A 133 -5.34 -9.90 12.10
CA ARG A 133 -5.69 -11.05 11.25
C ARG A 133 -6.67 -10.61 10.17
N LYS A 134 -6.81 -11.42 9.11
CA LYS A 134 -7.90 -11.26 8.14
C LYS A 134 -9.24 -11.17 8.86
N TYR A 135 -10.03 -10.15 8.54
CA TYR A 135 -11.37 -9.96 9.08
C TYR A 135 -12.31 -11.05 8.55
N THR A 136 -12.55 -12.06 9.39
CA THR A 136 -13.39 -13.23 9.09
C THR A 136 -13.64 -14.00 10.40
N TRP A 137 -14.39 -15.10 10.34
CA TRP A 137 -14.54 -16.03 11.46
C TRP A 137 -13.28 -16.89 11.64
N HIS A 138 -12.82 -17.02 12.88
CA HIS A 138 -11.70 -17.88 13.27
C HIS A 138 -12.17 -18.93 14.26
N ARG A 139 -11.67 -20.17 14.16
CA ARG A 139 -11.95 -21.19 15.18
C ARG A 139 -11.12 -20.93 16.43
N VAL A 140 -11.74 -21.00 17.60
CA VAL A 140 -11.05 -20.85 18.88
C VAL A 140 -9.98 -21.95 19.06
N SER A 141 -10.24 -23.16 18.56
CA SER A 141 -9.29 -24.30 18.63
C SER A 141 -8.01 -24.13 17.81
N ASP A 142 -8.05 -23.31 16.75
CA ASP A 142 -6.90 -22.98 15.89
C ASP A 142 -6.14 -21.73 16.41
N ILE A 143 -6.61 -21.08 17.49
CA ILE A 143 -5.95 -19.93 18.12
C ILE A 143 -5.23 -20.38 19.39
N LYS A 144 -3.89 -20.44 19.33
CA LYS A 144 -3.04 -20.82 20.45
C LYS A 144 -1.98 -19.74 20.68
N TYR A 145 -1.93 -19.22 21.89
CA TYR A 145 -0.96 -18.21 22.33
C TYR A 145 -0.45 -18.61 23.72
N GLU A 146 0.86 -18.77 23.87
CA GLU A 146 1.48 -19.21 25.13
C GLU A 146 1.34 -18.18 26.25
N ASP A 147 1.22 -16.89 25.89
CA ASP A 147 1.19 -15.75 26.81
C ASP A 147 -0.23 -15.22 27.13
N ILE A 148 -1.29 -15.95 26.77
CA ILE A 148 -2.68 -15.52 26.91
C ILE A 148 -3.59 -16.70 27.30
N ASN A 149 -4.44 -16.53 28.32
CA ASN A 149 -5.56 -17.45 28.55
C ASN A 149 -6.70 -17.17 27.54
N VAL A 150 -6.55 -17.71 26.33
CA VAL A 150 -7.42 -17.41 25.17
C VAL A 150 -8.92 -17.59 25.47
N PRO A 151 -9.40 -18.68 26.09
CA PRO A 151 -10.82 -18.83 26.43
C PRO A 151 -11.35 -17.76 27.39
N ALA A 152 -10.58 -17.41 28.44
CA ALA A 152 -10.99 -16.38 29.41
C ALA A 152 -11.05 -15.00 28.77
N ALA A 153 -10.01 -14.64 28.00
CA ALA A 153 -9.93 -13.36 27.31
C ALA A 153 -11.03 -13.17 26.26
N PHE A 154 -11.45 -14.25 25.56
CA PHE A 154 -12.60 -14.15 24.64
C PHE A 154 -13.94 -13.92 25.33
N ILE A 155 -14.16 -14.44 26.55
CA ILE A 155 -15.38 -14.14 27.32
C ILE A 155 -15.46 -12.66 27.66
N GLU A 156 -14.36 -12.05 28.10
CA GLU A 156 -14.31 -10.63 28.45
C GLU A 156 -14.55 -9.73 27.22
N LEU A 157 -13.94 -10.05 26.08
CA LEU A 157 -14.19 -9.35 24.81
C LEU A 157 -15.63 -9.51 24.32
N GLU A 158 -16.26 -10.67 24.50
CA GLU A 158 -17.65 -10.92 24.10
C GLU A 158 -18.63 -10.14 24.99
N VAL A 159 -18.37 -10.07 26.30
CA VAL A 159 -19.17 -9.28 27.26
C VAL A 159 -19.12 -7.78 26.94
N LEU A 160 -18.02 -7.28 26.38
CA LEU A 160 -17.86 -5.91 25.91
C LEU A 160 -18.33 -5.67 24.47
N GLY A 161 -18.80 -6.70 23.76
CA GLY A 161 -19.23 -6.58 22.36
C GLY A 161 -18.09 -6.33 21.36
N LEU A 162 -16.83 -6.53 21.76
CA LEU A 162 -15.66 -6.36 20.89
C LEU A 162 -15.47 -7.56 19.94
N VAL A 163 -16.01 -8.73 20.32
CA VAL A 163 -16.04 -9.96 19.51
C VAL A 163 -17.40 -10.63 19.64
N MET A 164 -17.77 -11.43 18.63
CA MET A 164 -18.99 -12.22 18.59
C MET A 164 -18.69 -13.72 18.45
N SER A 165 -19.41 -14.58 19.16
CA SER A 165 -19.36 -16.05 18.98
C SER A 165 -20.57 -16.65 18.26
N ASP A 166 -21.66 -15.88 18.07
CA ASP A 166 -22.85 -16.36 17.38
C ASP A 166 -22.74 -16.15 15.86
N TYR A 167 -22.59 -17.25 15.14
CA TYR A 167 -22.54 -17.31 13.67
C TYR A 167 -23.77 -17.99 13.05
N ASN A 168 -24.90 -18.07 13.77
CA ASN A 168 -26.11 -18.74 13.27
C ASN A 168 -26.75 -18.03 12.06
N SER A 169 -26.69 -16.70 12.03
CA SER A 169 -27.15 -15.85 10.94
C SER A 169 -26.21 -15.84 9.72
N GLU A 170 -24.92 -16.14 9.92
CA GLU A 170 -23.87 -16.08 8.90
C GLU A 170 -24.16 -17.01 7.70
N GLU A 171 -23.72 -16.61 6.51
CA GLU A 171 -24.00 -17.37 5.28
C GLU A 171 -23.37 -18.77 5.29
N LEU A 172 -24.08 -19.75 4.72
CA LEU A 172 -23.59 -21.14 4.67
C LEU A 172 -22.25 -21.24 3.91
N GLU A 173 -22.05 -20.44 2.86
CA GLU A 173 -20.81 -20.43 2.09
C GLU A 173 -19.62 -19.98 2.93
N VAL A 174 -19.72 -18.86 3.65
CA VAL A 174 -18.69 -18.33 4.56
C VAL A 174 -18.28 -19.40 5.59
N LEU A 175 -19.28 -20.08 6.18
CA LEU A 175 -19.04 -21.13 7.17
C LEU A 175 -18.42 -22.40 6.56
N LEU A 176 -18.79 -22.78 5.33
CA LEU A 176 -18.17 -23.88 4.60
C LEU A 176 -16.71 -23.57 4.23
N TYR A 177 -16.37 -22.31 3.93
CA TYR A 177 -14.98 -21.88 3.73
C TYR A 177 -14.13 -21.97 5.00
N MET A 178 -14.72 -22.03 6.20
CA MET A 178 -13.97 -22.31 7.44
C MET A 178 -13.57 -23.78 7.59
N LEU A 179 -14.17 -24.72 6.84
CA LEU A 179 -13.87 -26.15 6.96
C LEU A 179 -12.56 -26.54 6.24
N LYS A 180 -11.79 -27.43 6.86
CA LYS A 180 -10.60 -28.07 6.27
C LYS A 180 -11.08 -29.13 5.27
N VAL A 181 -10.30 -29.42 4.23
CA VAL A 181 -10.73 -30.34 3.15
C VAL A 181 -11.18 -31.72 3.65
N PRO A 182 -10.53 -32.36 4.65
CA PRO A 182 -11.02 -33.62 5.21
C PRO A 182 -12.40 -33.52 5.88
N GLU A 183 -12.68 -32.40 6.54
CA GLU A 183 -13.94 -32.13 7.23
C GLU A 183 -15.08 -31.89 6.23
N LEU A 184 -14.82 -31.12 5.16
CA LEU A 184 -15.76 -30.97 4.03
C LEU A 184 -16.12 -32.32 3.41
N ARG A 185 -15.11 -33.18 3.14
CA ARG A 185 -15.34 -34.53 2.63
C ARG A 185 -16.16 -35.39 3.61
N SER A 186 -15.93 -35.24 4.92
CA SER A 186 -16.75 -35.91 5.93
C SER A 186 -18.21 -35.44 5.89
N LEU A 187 -18.43 -34.12 5.82
CA LEU A 187 -19.76 -33.53 5.71
C LEU A 187 -20.50 -33.98 4.43
N CYS A 188 -19.81 -34.00 3.28
CA CYS A 188 -20.36 -34.56 2.03
C CYS A 188 -20.81 -36.02 2.21
N ARG A 189 -20.01 -36.88 2.86
CA ARG A 189 -20.39 -38.29 3.11
C ARG A 189 -21.64 -38.40 3.99
N THR A 190 -21.81 -37.53 5.00
CA THR A 190 -23.02 -37.49 5.83
C THR A 190 -24.28 -37.26 5.00
N PHE A 191 -24.20 -36.45 3.93
CA PHE A 191 -25.30 -36.20 3.00
C PHE A 191 -25.28 -37.10 1.75
N ARG A 192 -24.47 -38.17 1.73
CA ARG A 192 -24.29 -39.12 0.61
C ARG A 192 -23.82 -38.46 -0.70
N ILE A 193 -23.12 -37.34 -0.61
CA ILE A 193 -22.59 -36.58 -1.74
C ILE A 193 -21.22 -37.14 -2.19
N PRO A 194 -21.03 -37.50 -3.47
CA PRO A 194 -19.73 -37.87 -4.02
C PRO A 194 -18.70 -36.73 -3.87
N SER A 195 -17.58 -37.00 -3.21
CA SER A 195 -16.62 -35.96 -2.76
C SER A 195 -15.15 -36.36 -2.93
N THR A 196 -14.88 -37.48 -3.61
CA THR A 196 -13.54 -38.03 -3.82
C THR A 196 -12.72 -37.13 -4.74
N MET A 197 -11.48 -36.82 -4.32
CA MET A 197 -10.47 -36.04 -5.07
C MET A 197 -10.84 -34.60 -5.50
N GLN A 198 -12.03 -34.09 -5.16
CA GLN A 198 -12.43 -32.73 -5.53
C GLN A 198 -11.67 -31.63 -4.74
N PRO A 199 -11.40 -30.46 -5.36
CA PRO A 199 -10.80 -29.30 -4.71
C PRO A 199 -11.81 -28.56 -3.80
N LYS A 200 -11.31 -27.77 -2.85
CA LYS A 200 -12.14 -27.12 -1.82
C LYS A 200 -13.33 -26.30 -2.38
N PRO A 201 -13.17 -25.41 -3.37
CA PRO A 201 -14.31 -24.64 -3.89
C PRO A 201 -15.40 -25.52 -4.49
N LYS A 202 -15.03 -26.62 -5.17
CA LYS A 202 -16.02 -27.53 -5.76
C LYS A 202 -16.80 -28.31 -4.71
N LEU A 203 -16.16 -28.74 -3.61
CA LEU A 203 -16.85 -29.35 -2.47
C LEU A 203 -17.87 -28.39 -1.83
N ILE A 204 -17.51 -27.11 -1.71
CA ILE A 204 -18.39 -26.06 -1.17
C ILE A 204 -19.56 -25.84 -2.12
N GLN A 205 -19.30 -25.66 -3.42
CA GLN A 205 -20.34 -25.48 -4.45
C GLN A 205 -21.38 -26.62 -4.41
N VAL A 206 -20.94 -27.88 -4.38
CA VAL A 206 -21.86 -29.03 -4.37
C VAL A 206 -22.70 -29.09 -3.08
N LEU A 207 -22.15 -28.69 -1.93
CA LEU A 207 -22.93 -28.58 -0.69
C LEU A 207 -23.96 -27.44 -0.73
N LEU A 208 -23.65 -26.31 -1.38
CA LEU A 208 -24.59 -25.20 -1.60
C LEU A 208 -25.69 -25.59 -2.60
N GLU A 209 -25.35 -26.27 -3.69
CA GLU A 209 -26.30 -26.81 -4.67
C GLU A 209 -27.22 -27.87 -4.05
N TYR A 210 -26.69 -28.75 -3.19
CA TYR A 210 -27.49 -29.72 -2.43
C TYR A 210 -28.48 -29.02 -1.47
N GLY A 211 -28.02 -27.98 -0.76
CA GLY A 211 -28.88 -27.16 0.10
C GLY A 211 -30.01 -26.46 -0.66
N LYS A 212 -29.77 -26.03 -1.91
CA LYS A 212 -30.77 -25.37 -2.77
C LYS A 212 -31.74 -26.34 -3.45
N SER A 213 -31.29 -27.54 -3.83
CA SER A 213 -32.06 -28.49 -4.67
C SER A 213 -33.06 -29.36 -3.91
N GLN A 214 -32.87 -29.59 -2.62
CA GLN A 214 -33.76 -30.42 -1.79
C GLN A 214 -34.95 -29.63 -1.22
N GLN A 215 -35.83 -29.12 -2.09
CA GLN A 215 -37.21 -28.78 -1.72
C GLN A 215 -38.06 -30.06 -1.79
N ILE A 216 -38.12 -30.81 -0.68
CA ILE A 216 -38.77 -32.13 -0.67
C ILE A 216 -40.30 -32.00 -0.70
N MET A 217 -40.90 -32.58 -1.74
CA MET A 217 -42.35 -32.78 -1.90
C MET A 217 -42.91 -33.82 -0.91
N SER A 218 -43.15 -33.44 0.35
CA SER A 218 -44.15 -34.12 1.19
C SER A 218 -44.56 -33.34 2.43
N GLY A 219 -45.82 -33.47 2.81
CA GLY A 219 -46.43 -32.76 3.93
C GLY A 219 -46.03 -33.32 5.29
N ASN A 220 -44.92 -32.87 5.87
CA ASN A 220 -44.78 -32.70 7.32
C ASN A 220 -43.60 -31.76 7.65
N LYS A 221 -43.91 -30.68 8.38
CA LYS A 221 -43.01 -29.63 8.92
C LYS A 221 -41.70 -29.41 8.16
N ARG A 222 -41.72 -28.43 7.24
CA ARG A 222 -40.57 -27.89 6.48
C ARG A 222 -39.30 -27.72 7.34
N GLY A 223 -38.42 -28.70 7.29
CA GLY A 223 -37.03 -28.55 7.70
C GLY A 223 -36.24 -28.03 6.50
N ASP A 224 -35.79 -26.78 6.57
CA ASP A 224 -34.91 -26.22 5.54
C ASP A 224 -33.63 -27.05 5.46
N SER A 225 -33.33 -27.62 4.28
CA SER A 225 -32.12 -28.43 4.05
C SER A 225 -30.85 -27.67 4.41
N ILE A 226 -30.82 -26.35 4.22
CA ILE A 226 -29.72 -25.46 4.64
C ILE A 226 -29.59 -25.45 6.17
N SER A 227 -30.69 -25.42 6.92
CA SER A 227 -30.67 -25.48 8.39
C SER A 227 -30.08 -26.80 8.94
N ILE A 228 -30.32 -27.93 8.26
CA ILE A 228 -29.75 -29.24 8.61
C ILE A 228 -28.25 -29.26 8.33
N ILE A 229 -27.83 -28.76 7.16
CA ILE A 229 -26.41 -28.62 6.81
C ILE A 229 -25.71 -27.70 7.81
N LYS A 230 -26.26 -26.51 8.11
CA LYS A 230 -25.74 -25.60 9.15
C LYS A 230 -25.64 -26.29 10.51
N SER A 231 -26.58 -27.17 10.88
CA SER A 231 -26.52 -27.90 12.15
C SER A 231 -25.37 -28.90 12.22
N ARG A 232 -25.19 -29.73 11.20
CA ARG A 232 -24.05 -30.66 11.15
C ARG A 232 -22.71 -29.94 11.01
N LEU A 233 -22.68 -28.83 10.28
CA LEU A 233 -21.52 -27.96 10.17
C LEU A 233 -21.14 -27.32 11.52
N ARG A 234 -22.11 -26.93 12.37
CA ARG A 234 -21.83 -26.41 13.73
C ARG A 234 -21.18 -27.45 14.63
N GLU A 235 -21.62 -28.70 14.56
CA GLU A 235 -21.01 -29.83 15.29
C GLU A 235 -19.53 -30.02 14.92
N VAL A 236 -19.15 -29.73 13.66
CA VAL A 236 -17.77 -29.87 13.16
C VAL A 236 -16.92 -28.62 13.38
N LEU A 237 -17.49 -27.40 13.24
CA LEU A 237 -16.77 -26.15 13.46
C LEU A 237 -16.44 -25.91 14.95
N GLY A 238 -17.36 -26.29 15.84
CA GLY A 238 -17.25 -25.98 17.26
C GLY A 238 -17.34 -24.47 17.53
N HIS A 239 -16.53 -23.99 18.47
CA HIS A 239 -16.52 -22.58 18.84
C HIS A 239 -15.71 -21.74 17.85
N CYS A 240 -16.40 -20.79 17.21
CA CYS A 240 -15.84 -19.80 16.31
C CYS A 240 -15.99 -18.41 16.92
N ILE A 241 -15.15 -17.48 16.49
CA ILE A 241 -15.19 -16.09 16.92
C ILE A 241 -14.81 -15.14 15.78
N LYS A 242 -15.44 -13.97 15.75
CA LYS A 242 -15.16 -12.89 14.80
C LYS A 242 -15.09 -11.58 15.58
N VAL A 243 -14.23 -10.65 15.16
CA VAL A 243 -14.22 -9.29 15.73
C VAL A 243 -15.53 -8.60 15.34
N CYS A 244 -16.14 -7.84 16.24
CA CYS A 244 -17.35 -7.08 15.88
C CYS A 244 -17.02 -5.94 14.93
N ALA A 245 -17.91 -5.66 13.97
CA ALA A 245 -17.73 -4.61 12.97
C ALA A 245 -17.51 -3.25 13.62
N GLU A 246 -18.46 -2.81 14.45
CA GLU A 246 -18.41 -1.56 15.22
C GLU A 246 -17.08 -1.37 15.95
N GLY A 247 -16.66 -2.36 16.76
CA GLY A 247 -15.39 -2.30 17.48
C GLY A 247 -14.18 -2.26 16.55
N ARG A 248 -14.18 -3.00 15.43
CA ARG A 248 -13.10 -2.98 14.44
C ARG A 248 -12.99 -1.61 13.76
N GLU A 249 -14.12 -1.03 13.35
CA GLU A 249 -14.20 0.25 12.64
C GLU A 249 -13.58 1.37 13.46
N VAL A 250 -13.91 1.49 14.76
CA VAL A 250 -13.28 2.47 15.67
C VAL A 250 -11.76 2.43 15.63
N PHE A 251 -11.16 1.25 15.79
CA PHE A 251 -9.71 1.12 15.78
C PHE A 251 -9.12 1.23 14.36
N HIS A 252 -9.89 0.94 13.31
CA HIS A 252 -9.46 1.17 11.94
C HIS A 252 -9.41 2.66 11.60
N HIS A 253 -10.44 3.44 11.97
CA HIS A 253 -10.44 4.91 11.85
C HIS A 253 -9.23 5.51 12.56
N ILE A 254 -8.94 5.08 13.80
CA ILE A 254 -7.78 5.56 14.58
C ILE A 254 -6.45 5.21 13.89
N LEU A 255 -6.30 3.98 13.40
CA LEU A 255 -5.09 3.55 12.68
C LEU A 255 -4.89 4.32 11.37
N LEU A 256 -5.97 4.60 10.64
CA LEU A 256 -5.97 5.41 9.43
C LEU A 256 -5.56 6.86 9.73
N LEU A 257 -6.23 7.51 10.69
CA LEU A 257 -5.93 8.90 11.09
C LEU A 257 -4.48 9.09 11.54
N PHE A 258 -3.93 8.10 12.27
CA PHE A 258 -2.52 8.09 12.65
C PHE A 258 -1.60 8.07 11.42
N SER A 259 -1.92 7.29 10.40
CA SER A 259 -0.98 6.93 9.34
C SER A 259 -1.00 7.81 8.10
N LEU A 260 -2.10 8.53 7.83
CA LEU A 260 -2.24 9.44 6.68
C LEU A 260 -0.97 10.25 6.35
N PRO A 261 -0.26 10.89 7.31
CA PRO A 261 0.90 11.72 7.01
C PRO A 261 2.13 10.94 6.50
N HIS A 262 2.18 9.62 6.67
CA HIS A 262 3.37 8.80 6.39
C HIS A 262 3.03 7.44 5.75
N GLN A 263 1.85 7.29 5.16
CA GLN A 263 1.51 6.17 4.28
C GLN A 263 2.21 6.33 2.92
N ASN A 264 3.01 5.31 2.57
CA ASN A 264 3.53 5.10 1.22
C ASN A 264 2.84 3.87 0.61
N ASP A 265 1.61 4.11 0.14
CA ASP A 265 0.72 3.29 -0.70
C ASP A 265 0.38 1.81 -0.32
N GLU A 266 -0.86 1.45 -0.66
CA GLU A 266 -1.48 0.13 -0.91
C GLU A 266 -0.83 -1.17 -0.34
N GLU A 267 -1.10 -1.52 0.93
CA GLU A 267 -1.19 -2.94 1.34
C GLU A 267 -2.21 -3.14 2.49
N ASP A 268 -2.99 -4.23 2.45
CA ASP A 268 -4.13 -4.61 3.33
C ASP A 268 -3.84 -4.76 4.86
N ARG A 269 -2.74 -4.23 5.41
CA ARG A 269 -2.29 -4.51 6.80
C ARG A 269 -1.89 -3.28 7.60
N GLU A 270 -2.79 -2.30 7.62
CA GLU A 270 -2.57 -1.03 8.33
C GLU A 270 -2.17 -1.22 9.81
N SER A 271 -2.88 -2.09 10.55
CA SER A 271 -2.58 -2.37 11.97
C SER A 271 -1.17 -2.95 12.18
N SER A 272 -0.76 -3.96 11.41
CA SER A 272 0.60 -4.50 11.48
C SER A 272 1.65 -3.45 11.14
N LYS A 273 1.44 -2.65 10.10
CA LYS A 273 2.36 -1.58 9.67
C LYS A 273 2.60 -0.55 10.79
N GLN A 274 1.54 -0.03 11.41
CA GLN A 274 1.68 1.03 12.42
C GLN A 274 2.27 0.53 13.75
N LEU A 275 1.95 -0.71 14.15
CA LEU A 275 2.59 -1.34 15.29
C LEU A 275 4.08 -1.60 15.05
N LEU A 276 4.45 -1.96 13.83
CA LEU A 276 5.83 -2.20 13.42
C LEU A 276 6.65 -0.90 13.35
N LEU A 277 6.08 0.17 12.81
CA LEU A 277 6.67 1.52 12.82
C LEU A 277 7.00 1.96 14.26
N LEU A 278 6.01 1.93 15.17
CA LEU A 278 6.26 2.30 16.55
C LEU A 278 7.23 1.37 17.27
N HIS A 279 7.25 0.07 16.96
CA HIS A 279 8.26 -0.84 17.48
C HIS A 279 9.67 -0.35 17.13
N TYR A 280 9.93 0.03 15.89
CA TYR A 280 11.26 0.47 15.48
C TYR A 280 11.66 1.83 16.02
N VAL A 281 10.72 2.77 16.14
CA VAL A 281 10.99 4.06 16.82
C VAL A 281 11.27 3.85 18.31
N LYS A 282 10.43 3.08 19.02
CA LYS A 282 10.59 2.83 20.47
C LYS A 282 11.85 2.01 20.79
N THR A 283 12.26 1.11 19.91
CA THR A 283 13.53 0.36 20.04
C THR A 283 14.75 1.08 19.45
N ARG A 284 14.61 2.34 19.00
CA ARG A 284 15.67 3.16 18.38
C ARG A 284 16.37 2.47 17.18
N ARG A 285 15.65 1.63 16.45
CA ARG A 285 16.12 1.08 15.15
C ARG A 285 15.81 2.01 13.98
N VAL A 286 14.86 2.92 14.16
CA VAL A 286 14.53 4.01 13.25
C VAL A 286 14.50 5.29 14.06
N GLU A 287 15.19 6.31 13.57
CA GLU A 287 15.08 7.70 14.01
C GLU A 287 14.63 8.54 12.82
N PHE A 288 13.75 9.51 13.01
CA PHE A 288 13.30 10.41 11.94
C PHE A 288 14.09 11.74 11.99
N PRO A 289 14.18 12.47 10.86
CA PRO A 289 14.66 13.84 10.84
C PRO A 289 13.95 14.72 11.86
N THR A 290 14.63 15.77 12.32
CA THR A 290 14.07 16.73 13.28
C THR A 290 13.43 17.88 12.52
N TYR A 291 12.13 18.07 12.73
CA TYR A 291 11.32 19.11 12.07
C TYR A 291 10.17 19.57 12.97
N VAL A 292 9.55 20.69 12.63
CA VAL A 292 8.38 21.23 13.36
C VAL A 292 7.09 20.72 12.73
N VAL A 293 6.25 20.05 13.52
CA VAL A 293 4.89 19.66 13.12
C VAL A 293 3.95 20.87 13.25
N LEU A 294 3.73 21.59 12.14
CA LEU A 294 2.90 22.79 12.08
C LEU A 294 1.59 22.52 11.32
N LYS A 295 0.58 22.00 12.00
CA LYS A 295 -0.77 21.79 11.45
C LYS A 295 -1.53 23.11 11.44
N THR A 296 -2.04 23.54 10.29
CA THR A 296 -2.87 24.76 10.17
C THR A 296 -4.27 24.50 9.61
N ARG A 297 -4.48 23.36 8.93
CA ARG A 297 -5.80 22.95 8.41
C ARG A 297 -6.16 21.53 8.82
N PRO A 298 -7.41 21.22 9.18
CA PRO A 298 -7.87 19.84 9.33
C PRO A 298 -7.94 19.18 7.94
N ILE A 299 -7.62 17.88 7.86
CA ILE A 299 -7.71 17.15 6.57
C ILE A 299 -9.18 16.93 6.20
N PHE A 300 -9.96 16.42 7.15
CA PHE A 300 -11.39 16.14 6.99
C PHE A 300 -12.22 17.26 7.61
N SER A 301 -13.31 17.62 6.94
CA SER A 301 -14.26 18.63 7.42
C SER A 301 -15.21 18.11 8.50
N SER A 302 -15.57 16.83 8.45
CA SER A 302 -16.41 16.14 9.43
C SER A 302 -16.12 14.64 9.51
N ARG A 303 -16.77 13.94 10.44
CA ARG A 303 -16.71 12.47 10.55
C ARG A 303 -17.27 11.78 9.30
N GLU A 304 -18.32 12.34 8.70
CA GLU A 304 -18.91 11.84 7.45
C GLU A 304 -17.90 11.97 6.29
N ASP A 305 -17.09 13.03 6.29
CA ASP A 305 -16.04 13.26 5.30
C ASP A 305 -14.92 12.20 5.39
N LEU A 306 -14.49 11.86 6.61
CA LEU A 306 -13.58 10.73 6.88
C LEU A 306 -14.17 9.40 6.37
N ILE A 307 -15.44 9.12 6.66
CA ILE A 307 -16.12 7.87 6.22
C ILE A 307 -16.25 7.81 4.69
N ARG A 308 -16.46 8.95 4.02
CA ARG A 308 -16.44 9.00 2.54
C ARG A 308 -15.05 8.70 1.99
N PHE A 309 -13.99 9.22 2.62
CA PHE A 309 -12.61 8.94 2.23
C PHE A 309 -12.22 7.47 2.45
N GLU A 310 -12.61 6.85 3.57
CA GLU A 310 -12.41 5.43 3.85
C GLU A 310 -13.09 4.56 2.77
N LYS A 311 -14.37 4.79 2.50
CA LYS A 311 -15.11 4.06 1.45
C LYS A 311 -14.50 4.21 0.06
N ALA A 312 -13.96 5.39 -0.27
CA ALA A 312 -13.23 5.59 -1.52
C ALA A 312 -11.93 4.78 -1.55
N THR A 313 -11.24 4.68 -0.42
CA THR A 313 -9.98 3.94 -0.25
C THR A 313 -10.20 2.43 -0.34
N ASP A 314 -11.23 1.89 0.31
CA ASP A 314 -11.62 0.48 0.20
C ASP A 314 -11.94 0.10 -1.26
N LEU A 315 -12.70 0.95 -1.98
CA LEU A 315 -12.99 0.75 -3.40
C LEU A 315 -11.72 0.74 -4.25
N LEU A 316 -10.77 1.64 -3.96
CA LEU A 316 -9.47 1.68 -4.66
C LEU A 316 -8.65 0.40 -4.39
N ILE A 317 -8.62 -0.09 -3.15
CA ILE A 317 -7.91 -1.32 -2.77
C ILE A 317 -8.48 -2.52 -3.53
N ASP A 318 -9.80 -2.69 -3.55
CA ASP A 318 -10.44 -3.80 -4.26
C ASP A 318 -10.26 -3.68 -5.80
N LEU A 319 -10.32 -2.47 -6.36
CA LEU A 319 -9.97 -2.22 -7.77
C LEU A 319 -8.53 -2.63 -8.08
N MET A 320 -7.56 -2.21 -7.28
CA MET A 320 -6.14 -2.47 -7.52
C MET A 320 -5.79 -3.94 -7.35
N LYS A 321 -6.46 -4.64 -6.44
CA LYS A 321 -6.45 -6.09 -6.31
C LYS A 321 -7.03 -6.78 -7.55
N ALA A 322 -8.19 -6.35 -8.05
CA ALA A 322 -8.79 -6.89 -9.27
C ALA A 322 -7.91 -6.67 -10.52
N LEU A 323 -7.25 -5.51 -10.63
CA LEU A 323 -6.25 -5.24 -11.67
C LEU A 323 -5.05 -6.18 -11.56
N THR A 324 -4.54 -6.39 -10.33
CA THR A 324 -3.40 -7.29 -10.06
C THR A 324 -3.72 -8.76 -10.39
N THR A 325 -4.93 -9.22 -10.08
CA THR A 325 -5.41 -10.57 -10.45
C THR A 325 -5.86 -10.67 -11.92
N LYS A 326 -5.87 -9.55 -12.66
CA LYS A 326 -6.36 -9.44 -14.05
C LYS A 326 -7.86 -9.79 -14.19
N SER A 327 -8.63 -9.57 -13.12
CA SER A 327 -10.10 -9.65 -13.09
C SER A 327 -10.70 -8.43 -13.81
N TRP A 328 -10.56 -8.35 -15.13
CA TRP A 328 -10.89 -7.11 -15.87
C TRP A 328 -12.36 -6.69 -15.80
N ASP A 329 -13.30 -7.62 -15.67
CA ASP A 329 -14.73 -7.32 -15.50
C ASP A 329 -15.02 -6.67 -14.15
N GLU A 330 -14.49 -7.27 -13.08
CA GLU A 330 -14.58 -6.78 -11.70
C GLU A 330 -13.93 -5.38 -11.57
N ALA A 331 -12.75 -5.19 -12.17
CA ALA A 331 -12.08 -3.89 -12.21
C ALA A 331 -12.88 -2.81 -12.99
N ARG A 332 -13.65 -3.18 -14.03
CA ARG A 332 -14.56 -2.24 -14.70
C ARG A 332 -15.75 -1.86 -13.81
N VAL A 333 -16.33 -2.82 -13.08
CA VAL A 333 -17.43 -2.56 -12.14
C VAL A 333 -17.00 -1.58 -11.05
N TYR A 334 -15.85 -1.79 -10.40
CA TYR A 334 -15.31 -0.81 -9.44
C TYR A 334 -15.03 0.55 -10.09
N GLY A 335 -14.56 0.58 -11.34
CA GLY A 335 -14.39 1.83 -12.09
C GLY A 335 -15.70 2.59 -12.35
N GLN A 336 -16.81 1.88 -12.56
CA GLN A 336 -18.14 2.48 -12.70
C GLN A 336 -18.65 3.05 -11.37
N PHE A 337 -18.52 2.31 -10.27
CA PHE A 337 -18.85 2.80 -8.93
C PHE A 337 -18.00 4.02 -8.52
N ALA A 338 -16.70 4.02 -8.84
CA ALA A 338 -15.83 5.18 -8.61
C ALA A 338 -16.36 6.43 -9.33
N ARG A 339 -16.79 6.29 -10.59
CA ARG A 339 -17.35 7.38 -11.40
C ARG A 339 -18.70 7.87 -10.87
N GLU A 340 -19.58 6.97 -10.45
CA GLU A 340 -20.86 7.33 -9.84
C GLU A 340 -20.66 8.16 -8.57
N HIS A 341 -19.82 7.67 -7.64
CA HIS A 341 -19.49 8.41 -6.43
C HIS A 341 -18.73 9.71 -6.71
N PHE A 342 -17.85 9.75 -7.71
CA PHE A 342 -17.14 10.97 -8.10
C PHE A 342 -18.10 12.09 -8.53
N ARG A 343 -19.16 11.76 -9.30
CA ARG A 343 -20.20 12.73 -9.66
C ARG A 343 -20.92 13.27 -8.43
N THR A 344 -21.29 12.42 -7.48
CA THR A 344 -21.88 12.85 -6.19
C THR A 344 -20.95 13.77 -5.40
N VAL A 345 -19.63 13.53 -5.46
CA VAL A 345 -18.63 14.43 -4.83
C VAL A 345 -18.54 15.77 -5.56
N LEU A 346 -18.63 15.81 -6.90
CA LEU A 346 -18.65 17.06 -7.67
C LEU A 346 -19.93 17.89 -7.43
N GLU A 347 -21.03 17.27 -7.02
CA GLU A 347 -22.28 17.96 -6.63
C GLU A 347 -22.24 18.54 -5.20
N ASP A 348 -21.37 18.04 -4.31
CA ASP A 348 -21.19 18.55 -2.95
C ASP A 348 -20.36 19.85 -2.93
N SER A 349 -21.03 21.00 -3.05
CA SER A 349 -20.36 22.32 -3.04
C SER A 349 -19.54 22.56 -1.77
N ALA A 350 -20.03 22.16 -0.59
CA ALA A 350 -19.35 22.38 0.68
C ALA A 350 -18.07 21.53 0.80
N GLY A 351 -18.15 20.25 0.40
CA GLY A 351 -16.98 19.36 0.32
C GLY A 351 -15.95 19.84 -0.71
N ASN A 352 -16.41 20.37 -1.84
CA ASN A 352 -15.55 20.93 -2.88
C ASN A 352 -14.84 22.22 -2.43
N ASP A 353 -15.52 23.11 -1.70
CA ASP A 353 -14.90 24.33 -1.16
C ASP A 353 -13.90 24.01 -0.04
N HIS A 354 -14.20 23.03 0.82
CA HIS A 354 -13.21 22.50 1.76
C HIS A 354 -12.00 21.92 1.03
N ALA A 355 -12.20 21.07 0.01
CA ALA A 355 -11.12 20.49 -0.78
C ALA A 355 -10.26 21.55 -1.47
N LYS A 356 -10.86 22.60 -2.05
CA LYS A 356 -10.16 23.77 -2.62
C LYS A 356 -9.34 24.52 -1.57
N SER A 357 -9.82 24.58 -0.32
CA SER A 357 -9.08 25.18 0.79
C SER A 357 -7.84 24.37 1.22
N LEU A 358 -7.73 23.10 0.85
CA LEU A 358 -6.54 22.29 1.15
C LEU A 358 -5.40 22.54 0.12
N PRO A 359 -4.13 22.59 0.58
CA PRO A 359 -2.96 22.50 -0.31
C PRO A 359 -3.02 21.26 -1.20
N LEU A 360 -2.45 21.28 -2.41
CA LEU A 360 -2.61 20.17 -3.36
C LEU A 360 -2.02 18.86 -2.81
N PHE A 361 -0.91 18.96 -2.07
CA PHE A 361 -0.28 17.82 -1.41
C PHE A 361 -1.14 17.18 -0.29
N ILE A 362 -2.06 17.91 0.34
CA ILE A 362 -3.05 17.34 1.29
C ILE A 362 -4.32 16.90 0.56
N ARG A 363 -4.72 17.57 -0.52
CA ARG A 363 -5.97 17.26 -1.25
C ARG A 363 -6.04 15.81 -1.75
N ARG A 364 -4.90 15.09 -1.84
CA ARG A 364 -4.87 13.63 -2.09
C ARG A 364 -5.65 12.80 -1.06
N TYR A 365 -5.81 13.29 0.17
CA TYR A 365 -6.56 12.64 1.26
C TYR A 365 -8.06 12.98 1.25
N THR A 366 -8.62 13.32 0.10
CA THR A 366 -10.07 13.56 -0.09
C THR A 366 -10.68 12.45 -0.91
N SER A 367 -11.94 12.12 -0.64
CA SER A 367 -12.69 11.09 -1.39
C SER A 367 -12.70 11.36 -2.90
N GLY A 368 -12.87 12.62 -3.32
CA GLY A 368 -12.81 13.03 -4.73
C GLY A 368 -11.47 12.72 -5.40
N SER A 369 -10.34 12.97 -4.74
CA SER A 369 -9.02 12.60 -5.27
C SER A 369 -8.85 11.08 -5.37
N VAL A 370 -9.36 10.32 -4.41
CA VAL A 370 -9.28 8.85 -4.43
C VAL A 370 -10.15 8.26 -5.54
N TYR A 371 -11.39 8.75 -5.71
CA TYR A 371 -12.26 8.31 -6.82
C TYR A 371 -11.69 8.70 -8.19
N ALA A 372 -11.15 9.91 -8.36
CA ALA A 372 -10.47 10.32 -9.59
C ALA A 372 -9.25 9.43 -9.92
N TYR A 373 -8.49 9.02 -8.91
CA TYR A 373 -7.38 8.07 -9.07
C TYR A 373 -7.88 6.66 -9.42
N ALA A 374 -8.94 6.17 -8.76
CA ALA A 374 -9.57 4.89 -9.06
C ALA A 374 -10.11 4.85 -10.50
N MET A 375 -10.83 5.89 -10.95
CA MET A 375 -11.24 6.05 -12.35
C MET A 375 -10.04 5.99 -13.30
N THR A 376 -8.95 6.69 -12.97
CA THR A 376 -7.71 6.69 -13.76
C THR A 376 -7.09 5.28 -13.88
N LYS A 377 -7.12 4.48 -12.81
CA LYS A 377 -6.62 3.09 -12.81
C LYS A 377 -7.52 2.14 -13.58
N ALA A 378 -8.84 2.27 -13.41
CA ALA A 378 -9.83 1.43 -14.09
C ALA A 378 -9.74 1.53 -15.62
N LEU A 379 -9.22 2.63 -16.18
CA LEU A 379 -8.95 2.79 -17.62
C LEU A 379 -8.11 1.64 -18.20
N GLU A 380 -7.23 0.98 -17.43
CA GLU A 380 -6.53 -0.21 -17.93
C GLU A 380 -7.51 -1.35 -18.25
N ALA A 381 -8.49 -1.59 -17.37
CA ALA A 381 -9.49 -2.64 -17.52
C ALA A 381 -10.51 -2.32 -18.62
N PHE A 382 -10.92 -1.05 -18.77
CA PHE A 382 -11.78 -0.64 -19.90
C PHE A 382 -11.08 -0.86 -21.25
N LYS A 383 -9.79 -0.51 -21.38
CA LYS A 383 -9.00 -0.70 -22.61
C LYS A 383 -8.83 -2.15 -23.06
N LYS A 384 -9.08 -3.16 -22.19
CA LYS A 384 -9.04 -4.57 -22.60
C LYS A 384 -10.30 -5.01 -23.38
N CYS A 385 -11.39 -4.26 -23.31
CA CYS A 385 -12.65 -4.57 -24.01
C CYS A 385 -12.91 -3.54 -25.11
N LYS A 386 -13.08 -4.00 -26.36
CA LYS A 386 -13.27 -3.10 -27.51
C LYS A 386 -14.54 -2.26 -27.41
N ASP A 387 -15.62 -2.87 -26.91
CA ASP A 387 -16.95 -2.24 -26.81
C ASP A 387 -17.01 -1.20 -25.68
N GLN A 388 -15.96 -1.11 -24.86
CA GLN A 388 -15.82 -0.20 -23.73
C GLN A 388 -14.78 0.92 -23.98
N LEU A 389 -14.28 1.03 -25.21
CA LEU A 389 -13.33 2.08 -25.60
C LEU A 389 -13.97 3.49 -25.63
N SER A 390 -15.29 3.58 -25.81
CA SER A 390 -16.04 4.83 -25.65
C SER A 390 -16.07 5.29 -24.19
N GLU A 391 -16.30 4.38 -23.24
CA GLU A 391 -16.29 4.72 -21.80
C GLU A 391 -14.93 5.25 -21.34
N CYS A 392 -13.83 4.77 -21.93
CA CYS A 392 -12.50 5.35 -21.69
C CYS A 392 -12.44 6.85 -22.01
N VAL A 393 -13.06 7.27 -23.12
CA VAL A 393 -13.11 8.67 -23.55
C VAL A 393 -13.98 9.48 -22.59
N ILE A 394 -15.19 9.01 -22.27
CA ILE A 394 -16.11 9.74 -21.40
C ILE A 394 -15.55 9.88 -19.97
N ILE A 395 -14.91 8.84 -19.42
CA ILE A 395 -14.22 8.90 -18.13
C ILE A 395 -13.11 9.95 -18.14
N LEU A 396 -12.31 10.02 -19.22
CA LEU A 396 -11.22 10.99 -19.35
C LEU A 396 -11.74 12.42 -19.54
N GLU A 397 -12.82 12.60 -20.29
CA GLU A 397 -13.49 13.90 -20.46
C GLU A 397 -14.09 14.37 -19.12
N GLU A 398 -14.77 13.51 -18.36
CA GLU A 398 -15.29 13.83 -17.02
C GLU A 398 -14.18 14.23 -16.03
N LEU A 399 -13.03 13.55 -16.05
CA LEU A 399 -11.87 13.91 -15.23
C LEU A 399 -11.25 15.26 -15.64
N LEU A 400 -11.27 15.57 -16.95
CA LEU A 400 -10.73 16.82 -17.52
C LEU A 400 -11.68 18.02 -17.40
N CYS A 401 -12.98 17.81 -17.21
CA CYS A 401 -13.97 18.89 -17.00
C CYS A 401 -13.87 19.59 -15.64
N GLN A 402 -13.10 19.06 -14.68
CA GLN A 402 -12.94 19.61 -13.33
C GLN A 402 -11.49 19.97 -13.00
N ASP A 403 -11.29 20.95 -12.10
CA ASP A 403 -9.99 21.52 -11.73
C ASP A 403 -9.60 21.25 -10.25
N ILE A 404 -10.48 20.62 -9.48
CA ILE A 404 -10.36 20.46 -8.02
C ILE A 404 -9.42 19.30 -7.68
N TYR A 405 -9.69 18.13 -8.24
CA TYR A 405 -9.09 16.85 -7.86
C TYR A 405 -8.03 16.43 -8.87
N LEU A 406 -6.85 16.05 -8.34
CA LEU A 406 -5.67 15.62 -9.11
C LEU A 406 -5.29 16.53 -10.31
N PRO A 407 -5.17 17.88 -10.16
CA PRO A 407 -4.81 18.75 -11.29
C PRO A 407 -3.46 18.37 -11.96
N HIS A 408 -2.52 17.80 -11.19
CA HIS A 408 -1.25 17.27 -11.70
C HIS A 408 -1.37 15.97 -12.54
N TYR A 409 -2.56 15.37 -12.65
CA TYR A 409 -2.82 14.25 -13.56
C TYR A 409 -3.34 14.71 -14.93
N ARG A 410 -3.67 15.99 -15.14
CA ARG A 410 -4.34 16.47 -16.36
C ARG A 410 -3.53 16.19 -17.63
N GLY A 411 -2.20 16.40 -17.61
CA GLY A 411 -1.32 16.02 -18.72
C GLY A 411 -1.35 14.53 -19.06
N ARG A 412 -1.33 13.66 -18.04
CA ARG A 412 -1.53 12.21 -18.20
C ARG A 412 -2.91 11.87 -18.75
N TRP A 413 -3.97 12.53 -18.31
CA TRP A 413 -5.33 12.30 -18.84
C TRP A 413 -5.44 12.71 -20.31
N TYR A 414 -4.92 13.87 -20.70
CA TYR A 414 -4.86 14.28 -22.11
C TYR A 414 -4.03 13.32 -22.96
N ASP A 415 -2.88 12.84 -22.49
CA ASP A 415 -2.08 11.86 -23.22
C ASP A 415 -2.85 10.55 -23.44
N GLN A 416 -3.51 10.05 -22.39
CA GLN A 416 -4.32 8.84 -22.47
C GLN A 416 -5.57 9.01 -23.35
N LEU A 417 -6.18 10.20 -23.37
CA LEU A 417 -7.33 10.54 -24.21
C LEU A 417 -6.91 10.55 -25.69
N ALA A 418 -5.85 11.29 -26.00
CA ALA A 418 -5.28 11.34 -27.35
C ALA A 418 -4.79 9.96 -27.81
N LEU A 419 -4.22 9.13 -26.93
CA LEU A 419 -3.85 7.74 -27.20
C LEU A 419 -5.09 6.88 -27.54
N VAL A 420 -6.17 6.97 -26.77
CA VAL A 420 -7.40 6.18 -27.02
C VAL A 420 -8.04 6.59 -28.35
N LEU A 421 -8.19 7.89 -28.59
CA LEU A 421 -8.73 8.43 -29.84
C LEU A 421 -7.88 8.02 -31.05
N GLN A 422 -6.55 8.16 -30.97
CA GLN A 422 -5.62 7.83 -32.06
C GLN A 422 -5.49 6.32 -32.30
N VAL A 423 -5.11 5.57 -31.27
CA VAL A 423 -4.64 4.18 -31.40
C VAL A 423 -5.80 3.20 -31.45
N HIS A 424 -6.80 3.38 -30.58
CA HIS A 424 -7.89 2.42 -30.41
C HIS A 424 -9.11 2.78 -31.27
N LEU A 425 -9.57 4.04 -31.24
CA LEU A 425 -10.77 4.49 -31.95
C LEU A 425 -10.51 5.04 -33.37
N LYS A 426 -9.25 5.25 -33.76
CA LYS A 426 -8.80 5.81 -35.07
C LYS A 426 -9.31 7.23 -35.40
N LYS A 427 -9.86 7.96 -34.42
CA LYS A 427 -10.36 9.33 -34.55
C LYS A 427 -9.21 10.35 -34.44
N CYS A 428 -8.38 10.42 -35.48
CA CYS A 428 -7.13 11.20 -35.43
C CYS A 428 -7.36 12.72 -35.34
N ASP A 429 -8.40 13.28 -35.98
CA ASP A 429 -8.77 14.71 -35.80
C ASP A 429 -9.14 15.02 -34.34
N GLN A 430 -9.90 14.15 -33.66
CA GLN A 430 -10.23 14.33 -32.23
C GLN A 430 -9.00 14.18 -31.33
N ALA A 431 -8.09 13.26 -31.66
CA ALA A 431 -6.81 13.14 -30.94
C ALA A 431 -5.94 14.40 -31.10
N ALA A 432 -5.93 15.03 -32.27
CA ALA A 432 -5.24 16.30 -32.51
C ALA A 432 -5.90 17.46 -31.74
N ALA A 433 -7.23 17.55 -31.74
CA ALA A 433 -7.96 18.53 -30.96
C ALA A 433 -7.67 18.39 -29.44
N ALA A 434 -7.65 17.16 -28.91
CA ALA A 434 -7.29 16.91 -27.51
C ALA A 434 -5.86 17.36 -27.17
N VAL A 435 -4.88 17.16 -28.07
CA VAL A 435 -3.51 17.67 -27.87
C VAL A 435 -3.46 19.21 -27.91
N ILE A 436 -4.16 19.84 -28.86
CA ILE A 436 -4.22 21.31 -28.95
C ILE A 436 -4.88 21.91 -27.70
N GLU A 437 -5.93 21.30 -27.18
CA GLU A 437 -6.60 21.78 -25.96
C GLU A 437 -5.71 21.61 -24.73
N ALA A 438 -5.00 20.48 -24.63
CA ALA A 438 -4.02 20.25 -23.57
C ALA A 438 -2.93 21.33 -23.53
N MET A 439 -2.44 21.79 -24.68
CA MET A 439 -1.41 22.83 -24.76
C MET A 439 -1.88 24.22 -24.26
N LYS A 440 -3.18 24.43 -24.02
CA LYS A 440 -3.74 25.65 -23.41
C LYS A 440 -3.94 25.53 -21.89
N ASP A 441 -3.76 24.34 -21.33
CA ASP A 441 -4.08 24.06 -19.93
C ASP A 441 -2.87 24.36 -19.02
N ASN A 442 -3.05 25.33 -18.14
CA ASN A 442 -2.02 25.86 -17.25
C ASN A 442 -1.54 24.85 -16.18
N HIS A 443 -2.16 23.68 -16.03
CA HIS A 443 -1.77 22.66 -15.06
C HIS A 443 -0.69 21.68 -15.56
N LEU A 444 -0.37 21.70 -16.85
CA LEU A 444 0.58 20.74 -17.44
C LEU A 444 2.03 21.13 -17.15
N SER A 445 2.81 20.17 -16.65
CA SER A 445 4.26 20.33 -16.54
C SER A 445 4.93 20.37 -17.92
N ASP A 446 6.17 20.87 -18.01
CA ASP A 446 6.96 20.80 -19.24
C ASP A 446 7.12 19.36 -19.77
N VAL A 447 7.16 18.36 -18.88
CA VAL A 447 7.22 16.94 -19.24
C VAL A 447 5.92 16.48 -19.91
N ASP A 448 4.76 16.90 -19.38
CA ASP A 448 3.45 16.61 -19.99
C ASP A 448 3.36 17.25 -21.37
N GLN A 449 3.71 18.54 -21.47
CA GLN A 449 3.68 19.31 -22.71
C GLN A 449 4.60 18.69 -23.78
N GLN A 450 5.80 18.24 -23.41
CA GLN A 450 6.72 17.54 -24.34
C GLN A 450 6.22 16.16 -24.74
N THR A 451 5.59 15.41 -23.83
CA THR A 451 4.97 14.10 -24.11
C THR A 451 3.82 14.26 -25.12
N LEU A 452 2.95 15.24 -24.90
CA LEU A 452 1.84 15.57 -25.79
C LEU A 452 2.32 16.13 -27.14
N SER A 453 3.37 16.96 -27.15
CA SER A 453 3.98 17.48 -28.38
C SER A 453 4.62 16.37 -29.22
N SER A 454 5.22 15.36 -28.58
CA SER A 454 5.72 14.15 -29.25
C SER A 454 4.59 13.34 -29.89
N ARG A 455 3.44 13.21 -29.20
CA ARG A 455 2.22 12.60 -29.77
C ARG A 455 1.63 13.43 -30.91
N GLY A 456 1.62 14.75 -30.81
CA GLY A 456 1.23 15.68 -31.88
C GLY A 456 2.09 15.51 -33.12
N THR A 457 3.42 15.43 -32.95
CA THR A 457 4.38 15.16 -34.03
C THR A 457 4.09 13.82 -34.73
N LEU A 458 3.73 12.77 -33.98
CA LEU A 458 3.28 11.49 -34.51
C LEU A 458 1.95 11.59 -35.27
N LEU A 459 1.01 12.42 -34.82
CA LEU A 459 -0.28 12.67 -35.47
C LEU A 459 -0.12 13.37 -36.83
N LEU A 460 0.78 14.36 -36.95
CA LEU A 460 1.03 15.07 -38.22
C LEU A 460 1.36 14.11 -39.39
N ARG A 461 2.02 12.98 -39.10
CA ARG A 461 2.39 11.94 -40.07
C ARG A 461 1.25 10.98 -40.43
N ARG A 462 0.09 11.05 -39.76
CA ARG A 462 -1.06 10.16 -40.02
C ARG A 462 -1.98 10.68 -41.14
N ARG A 463 -2.71 9.72 -41.73
CA ARG A 463 -3.86 9.95 -42.61
C ARG A 463 -5.12 10.10 -41.75
N GLY A 464 -6.11 10.87 -42.20
CA GLY A 464 -7.31 11.17 -41.41
C GLY A 464 -7.13 12.32 -40.40
N ILE A 465 -6.29 13.30 -40.74
CA ILE A 465 -6.29 14.63 -40.11
C ILE A 465 -6.34 15.66 -41.22
N ASN A 466 -7.26 16.62 -41.13
CA ASN A 466 -7.43 17.64 -42.16
C ASN A 466 -6.29 18.70 -42.15
N ARG A 467 -6.13 19.47 -43.25
CA ARG A 467 -5.00 20.42 -43.40
C ARG A 467 -5.00 21.53 -42.35
N GLU A 468 -6.17 22.05 -42.02
CA GLU A 468 -6.35 23.12 -41.02
C GLU A 468 -5.95 22.64 -39.62
N MET A 469 -6.40 21.45 -39.23
CA MET A 469 -6.05 20.81 -37.96
C MET A 469 -4.54 20.51 -37.87
N LYS A 470 -3.88 20.14 -38.97
CA LYS A 470 -2.41 19.99 -38.99
C LYS A 470 -1.68 21.31 -38.77
N LEU A 471 -2.16 22.42 -39.33
CA LEU A 471 -1.59 23.75 -39.10
C LEU A 471 -1.75 24.16 -37.63
N LYS A 472 -2.97 24.11 -37.09
CA LYS A 472 -3.27 24.37 -35.68
C LYS A 472 -2.42 23.50 -34.73
N LEU A 473 -2.23 22.23 -35.06
CA LEU A 473 -1.40 21.33 -34.26
C LEU A 473 0.09 21.77 -34.27
N VAL A 474 0.65 22.16 -35.42
CA VAL A 474 2.02 22.69 -35.51
C VAL A 474 2.18 24.00 -34.73
N GLU A 475 1.17 24.88 -34.76
CA GLU A 475 1.18 26.16 -34.06
C GLU A 475 1.15 26.02 -32.53
N ASN A 476 0.62 24.92 -31.98
CA ASN A 476 0.41 24.75 -30.54
C ASN A 476 1.40 23.79 -29.87
N ILE A 477 2.03 22.84 -30.59
CA ILE A 477 2.97 21.90 -29.97
C ILE A 477 4.38 22.49 -29.81
N LYS A 478 5.07 22.11 -28.73
CA LYS A 478 6.49 22.43 -28.55
C LYS A 478 7.34 21.66 -29.55
N GLN A 479 8.51 22.22 -29.90
CA GLN A 479 9.50 21.50 -30.70
C GLN A 479 10.00 20.27 -29.92
N PRO A 480 10.13 19.09 -30.56
CA PRO A 480 10.70 17.91 -29.93
C PRO A 480 12.10 18.16 -29.39
N LEU A 481 12.39 17.60 -28.21
CA LEU A 481 13.73 17.60 -27.65
C LEU A 481 14.70 16.83 -28.55
N ARG A 482 15.97 17.27 -28.59
CA ARG A 482 17.04 16.59 -29.33
C ARG A 482 17.29 15.21 -28.71
N GLU A 483 17.32 14.17 -29.53
CA GLU A 483 17.68 12.82 -29.09
C GLU A 483 19.14 12.82 -28.57
N PRO A 484 19.41 12.22 -27.38
CA PRO A 484 20.76 12.10 -26.86
C PRO A 484 21.58 11.10 -27.70
N PRO A 485 22.93 11.18 -27.67
CA PRO A 485 23.79 10.16 -28.27
C PRO A 485 23.44 8.76 -27.75
N SER A 486 23.43 7.77 -28.64
CA SER A 486 23.15 6.37 -28.28
C SER A 486 24.31 5.45 -28.69
N VAL A 487 24.64 4.51 -27.79
CA VAL A 487 25.67 3.49 -27.99
C VAL A 487 24.98 2.13 -27.97
N THR A 488 25.27 1.27 -28.94
CA THR A 488 24.65 -0.07 -29.05
C THR A 488 25.67 -1.16 -28.73
N ILE A 489 25.51 -1.79 -27.57
CA ILE A 489 26.37 -2.88 -27.09
C ILE A 489 25.73 -4.22 -27.51
N LYS A 490 26.50 -5.13 -28.11
CA LYS A 490 26.04 -6.49 -28.46
C LYS A 490 26.37 -7.45 -27.32
N ALA A 491 25.37 -8.20 -26.84
CA ALA A 491 25.51 -9.13 -25.74
C ALA A 491 24.89 -10.51 -26.07
N LYS A 492 25.52 -11.59 -25.61
CA LYS A 492 24.93 -12.95 -25.64
C LYS A 492 23.89 -13.04 -24.51
N SER A 493 22.69 -13.50 -24.81
CA SER A 493 21.60 -13.62 -23.83
C SER A 493 21.20 -15.07 -23.58
N LEU A 494 20.82 -15.40 -22.34
CA LEU A 494 20.28 -16.71 -22.00
C LEU A 494 18.83 -16.81 -22.51
N GLN A 495 18.46 -17.88 -23.24
CA GLN A 495 17.06 -18.09 -23.62
C GLN A 495 16.21 -18.44 -22.40
N ILE A 496 15.40 -17.47 -21.94
CA ILE A 496 14.44 -17.65 -20.85
C ILE A 496 13.03 -17.52 -21.42
N ASN A 497 12.44 -18.65 -21.84
CA ASN A 497 11.11 -18.71 -22.45
C ASN A 497 9.98 -18.61 -21.40
N ALA A 498 10.04 -17.62 -20.51
CA ALA A 498 9.06 -17.38 -19.44
C ALA A 498 8.67 -15.89 -19.37
N PRO A 499 7.40 -15.54 -19.67
CA PRO A 499 6.93 -14.15 -19.60
C PRO A 499 7.17 -13.53 -18.21
N GLY A 500 7.64 -12.27 -18.18
CA GLY A 500 7.81 -11.51 -16.94
C GLY A 500 9.08 -11.81 -16.13
N ARG A 501 10.02 -12.62 -16.63
CA ARG A 501 11.36 -12.74 -16.03
C ARG A 501 12.31 -11.69 -16.61
N LYS A 502 13.19 -11.12 -15.78
CA LYS A 502 14.29 -10.27 -16.25
C LYS A 502 15.20 -11.08 -17.17
N GLN A 503 15.63 -10.46 -18.27
CA GLN A 503 16.59 -11.04 -19.20
C GLN A 503 17.97 -11.14 -18.54
N VAL A 504 18.66 -12.26 -18.75
CA VAL A 504 20.02 -12.50 -18.23
C VAL A 504 21.00 -12.59 -19.39
N TYR A 505 22.18 -12.01 -19.20
CA TYR A 505 23.25 -11.91 -20.19
C TYR A 505 24.47 -12.72 -19.76
N ILE A 506 25.24 -13.15 -20.75
CA ILE A 506 26.41 -14.02 -20.58
C ILE A 506 27.66 -13.18 -20.82
N GLN A 507 28.53 -13.12 -19.82
CA GLN A 507 29.81 -12.41 -19.87
C GLN A 507 30.96 -13.41 -19.72
N GLU A 508 31.69 -13.61 -20.82
CA GLU A 508 32.87 -14.47 -20.92
C GLU A 508 34.11 -13.67 -20.53
N ASN A 509 34.80 -14.06 -19.46
CA ASN A 509 36.09 -13.49 -19.08
C ASN A 509 37.22 -14.34 -19.67
N ALA A 510 37.85 -13.83 -20.74
CA ALA A 510 38.89 -14.54 -21.48
C ALA A 510 40.12 -14.86 -20.60
N ASP A 511 40.52 -13.95 -19.71
CA ASP A 511 41.71 -14.10 -18.87
C ASP A 511 41.54 -15.15 -17.77
N LYS A 512 40.31 -15.40 -17.32
CA LYS A 512 39.98 -16.34 -16.24
C LYS A 512 39.30 -17.63 -16.71
N GLN A 513 39.01 -17.77 -18.00
CA GLN A 513 38.16 -18.83 -18.55
C GLN A 513 36.81 -18.99 -17.83
N GLU A 514 36.29 -17.88 -17.28
CA GLU A 514 35.11 -17.88 -16.42
C GLU A 514 33.90 -17.32 -17.18
N ILE A 515 32.77 -18.02 -17.09
CA ILE A 515 31.48 -17.56 -17.62
C ILE A 515 30.66 -17.03 -16.45
N THR A 516 30.36 -15.72 -16.49
CA THR A 516 29.52 -15.04 -15.51
C THR A 516 28.17 -14.67 -16.11
N TYR A 517 27.16 -14.53 -15.26
CA TYR A 517 25.79 -14.17 -15.65
C TYR A 517 25.40 -12.86 -15.00
N SER A 518 24.91 -11.91 -15.80
CA SER A 518 24.64 -10.55 -15.37
C SER A 518 23.26 -10.04 -15.81
N SER A 519 22.80 -9.00 -15.12
CA SER A 519 21.75 -8.11 -15.62
C SER A 519 22.23 -7.30 -16.85
N VAL A 520 21.33 -6.52 -17.48
CA VAL A 520 21.71 -5.67 -18.62
C VAL A 520 22.57 -4.49 -18.17
N GLU A 521 22.32 -3.99 -16.97
CA GLU A 521 22.98 -2.82 -16.39
C GLU A 521 24.39 -3.17 -15.90
N GLU A 522 24.56 -4.34 -15.27
CA GLU A 522 25.89 -4.90 -14.95
C GLU A 522 26.71 -5.19 -16.21
N TYR A 523 26.06 -5.69 -17.29
CA TYR A 523 26.75 -5.92 -18.57
C TYR A 523 27.24 -4.61 -19.20
N ALA A 524 26.41 -3.56 -19.17
CA ALA A 524 26.79 -2.23 -19.63
C ALA A 524 27.94 -1.63 -18.81
N ILE A 525 27.92 -1.80 -17.48
CA ILE A 525 29.03 -1.40 -16.60
C ILE A 525 30.33 -2.14 -16.97
N SER A 526 30.26 -3.44 -17.22
CA SER A 526 31.42 -4.24 -17.66
C SER A 526 31.97 -3.77 -19.01
N HIS A 527 31.11 -3.40 -19.95
CA HIS A 527 31.53 -2.83 -21.24
C HIS A 527 32.27 -1.50 -21.06
N TYR A 528 31.69 -0.51 -20.35
CA TYR A 528 32.38 0.76 -20.11
C TYR A 528 33.68 0.57 -19.29
N LYS A 529 33.74 -0.40 -18.36
CA LYS A 529 35.01 -0.76 -17.71
C LYS A 529 36.08 -1.23 -18.69
N SER A 530 35.72 -1.96 -19.74
CA SER A 530 36.65 -2.34 -20.82
C SER A 530 37.07 -1.17 -21.73
N GLU A 531 36.29 -0.09 -21.77
CA GLU A 531 36.63 1.17 -22.45
C GLU A 531 37.46 2.13 -21.58
N GLY A 532 37.85 1.72 -20.36
CA GLY A 532 38.72 2.49 -19.46
C GLY A 532 38.03 3.21 -18.31
N TYR A 533 36.71 3.10 -18.17
CA TYR A 533 35.97 3.69 -17.04
C TYR A 533 36.21 2.91 -15.75
N ILE A 534 36.95 3.50 -14.79
CA ILE A 534 37.39 2.83 -13.56
C ILE A 534 36.28 2.49 -12.55
N VAL A 535 35.18 3.24 -12.55
CA VAL A 535 34.05 3.10 -11.61
C VAL A 535 32.75 3.03 -12.40
N GLY A 536 31.80 2.21 -11.94
CA GLY A 536 30.47 2.11 -12.53
C GLY A 536 29.48 1.58 -11.52
N ILE A 537 28.34 2.28 -11.37
CA ILE A 537 27.32 2.02 -10.36
C ILE A 537 25.94 2.07 -11.05
N HIS A 538 25.18 0.98 -10.99
CA HIS A 538 23.79 0.98 -11.47
C HIS A 538 22.85 1.46 -10.36
N ASP A 539 22.21 2.63 -10.56
CA ASP A 539 21.69 3.43 -9.45
C ASP A 539 20.30 4.05 -9.62
N GLU A 540 19.75 4.08 -10.84
CA GLU A 540 18.39 4.60 -11.13
C GLU A 540 18.10 6.02 -10.60
N GLY A 541 19.14 6.82 -10.31
CA GLY A 541 19.05 8.19 -9.78
C GLY A 541 19.04 8.31 -8.24
N SER A 542 19.21 7.21 -7.50
CA SER A 542 19.23 7.23 -6.02
C SER A 542 20.33 8.14 -5.43
N ALA A 543 21.48 8.25 -6.09
CA ALA A 543 22.60 9.11 -5.71
C ALA A 543 22.24 10.58 -5.89
N VAL A 544 21.67 10.97 -7.04
CA VAL A 544 21.19 12.34 -7.29
C VAL A 544 20.13 12.76 -6.27
N ASN A 545 19.15 11.89 -6.00
CA ASN A 545 18.12 12.14 -4.99
C ASN A 545 18.69 12.28 -3.57
N SER A 546 19.76 11.54 -3.26
CA SER A 546 20.42 11.60 -1.95
C SER A 546 21.41 12.76 -1.83
N LEU A 547 22.06 13.17 -2.93
CA LEU A 547 22.83 14.41 -3.01
C LEU A 547 21.91 15.61 -2.79
N PHE A 548 20.75 15.65 -3.43
CA PHE A 548 19.70 16.62 -3.14
C PHE A 548 19.32 16.60 -1.65
N GLY A 549 19.06 15.42 -1.08
CA GLY A 549 18.72 15.28 0.34
C GLY A 549 19.80 15.75 1.32
N LEU A 550 21.08 15.56 0.98
CA LEU A 550 22.22 16.03 1.78
C LEU A 550 22.43 17.54 1.62
N ILE A 551 22.43 18.04 0.38
CA ILE A 551 22.70 19.44 0.05
C ILE A 551 21.59 20.38 0.54
N PHE A 552 20.33 19.94 0.50
CA PHE A 552 19.15 20.72 0.89
C PHE A 552 18.52 20.26 2.22
N TRP A 553 19.26 19.57 3.09
CA TRP A 553 18.73 18.97 4.32
C TRP A 553 17.95 19.97 5.21
N ASP A 554 18.56 21.12 5.49
CA ASP A 554 17.99 22.24 6.24
C ASP A 554 16.73 22.81 5.56
N VAL A 555 16.76 22.95 4.24
CA VAL A 555 15.62 23.42 3.44
C VAL A 555 14.46 22.41 3.48
N ILE A 556 14.75 21.11 3.51
CA ILE A 556 13.74 20.05 3.54
C ILE A 556 13.09 19.90 4.93
N TYR A 557 13.90 19.96 6.01
CA TYR A 557 13.47 19.56 7.36
C TYR A 557 13.44 20.71 8.38
N GLU A 558 14.36 21.68 8.31
CA GLU A 558 14.47 22.75 9.31
C GLU A 558 13.61 23.96 8.96
N GLN A 559 13.37 24.23 7.68
CA GLN A 559 12.50 25.32 7.24
C GLN A 559 11.03 25.07 7.64
N PRO A 560 10.41 25.93 8.47
CA PRO A 560 9.03 25.74 8.91
C PRO A 560 8.06 26.08 7.77
N VAL A 561 7.46 25.04 7.17
CA VAL A 561 6.36 25.18 6.21
C VAL A 561 5.09 24.57 6.82
N ALA A 562 3.98 25.30 6.76
CA ALA A 562 2.71 24.82 7.27
C ALA A 562 2.27 23.54 6.57
N ASP A 563 1.66 22.63 7.34
CA ASP A 563 0.98 21.42 6.90
C ASP A 563 1.82 20.34 6.19
N VAL A 564 3.10 20.58 5.88
CA VAL A 564 3.97 19.60 5.20
C VAL A 564 4.43 18.47 6.13
N PHE A 565 4.56 18.74 7.43
CA PHE A 565 4.81 17.75 8.48
C PHE A 565 3.64 17.74 9.46
N ARG A 566 2.93 16.61 9.54
CA ARG A 566 1.73 16.37 10.36
C ARG A 566 1.90 15.22 11.35
N SER A 567 3.00 14.49 11.33
CA SER A 567 3.39 13.54 12.38
C SER A 567 4.91 13.54 12.58
N SER A 568 5.37 13.02 13.71
CA SER A 568 6.80 12.81 14.01
C SER A 568 7.39 11.55 13.34
N TYR A 569 6.67 10.94 12.39
CA TYR A 569 7.03 9.68 11.72
C TYR A 569 7.13 9.83 10.19
N GLN A 570 7.25 11.07 9.72
CA GLN A 570 7.45 11.39 8.32
C GLN A 570 8.93 11.31 7.93
N ARG A 571 9.17 10.54 6.86
CA ARG A 571 10.45 10.46 6.15
C ARG A 571 10.75 11.73 5.35
N GLU A 572 9.71 12.39 4.84
CA GLU A 572 9.79 13.49 3.89
C GLU A 572 8.58 14.42 4.06
N PRO A 573 8.69 15.71 3.71
CA PRO A 573 7.56 16.62 3.76
C PRO A 573 6.53 16.23 2.68
N LEU A 574 5.24 16.33 3.01
CA LEU A 574 4.14 15.93 2.12
C LEU A 574 4.18 16.65 0.76
N ASP A 575 4.71 17.88 0.74
CA ASP A 575 4.79 18.69 -0.47
C ASP A 575 5.93 18.32 -1.43
N LEU A 576 6.88 17.45 -1.04
CA LEU A 576 8.10 17.16 -1.81
C LEU A 576 7.86 16.74 -3.27
N ARG A 577 6.75 16.07 -3.57
CA ARG A 577 6.35 15.64 -4.93
C ARG A 577 5.28 16.53 -5.57
N SER A 578 5.08 17.73 -5.02
CA SER A 578 4.21 18.80 -5.54
C SER A 578 5.06 19.97 -6.05
N VAL A 579 4.52 20.72 -7.02
CA VAL A 579 5.05 22.04 -7.42
C VAL A 579 5.11 23.03 -6.25
N GLU A 580 4.33 22.78 -5.19
CA GLU A 580 4.33 23.56 -3.97
C GLU A 580 5.65 23.46 -3.18
N PHE A 581 6.41 22.36 -3.24
CA PHE A 581 7.69 22.24 -2.51
C PHE A 581 8.65 23.39 -2.82
N TYR A 582 8.88 23.62 -4.11
CA TYR A 582 9.73 24.70 -4.58
C TYR A 582 9.09 26.06 -4.28
N ARG A 583 7.79 26.23 -4.53
CA ARG A 583 7.09 27.51 -4.28
C ARG A 583 7.16 27.95 -2.82
N ASN A 584 6.99 27.01 -1.89
CA ASN A 584 7.00 27.26 -0.44
C ASN A 584 8.40 27.57 0.12
N ARG A 585 9.47 27.26 -0.63
CA ARG A 585 10.87 27.36 -0.19
C ARG A 585 11.75 28.12 -1.19
N LYS A 586 11.14 28.84 -2.14
CA LYS A 586 11.80 29.39 -3.33
C LYS A 586 13.07 30.18 -2.99
N GLU A 587 12.97 31.13 -2.07
CA GLU A 587 14.08 31.97 -1.65
C GLU A 587 15.28 31.15 -1.15
N LYS A 588 15.04 30.17 -0.27
CA LYS A 588 16.09 29.31 0.31
C LYS A 588 16.66 28.30 -0.69
N ILE A 589 15.85 27.81 -1.62
CA ILE A 589 16.33 26.93 -2.70
C ILE A 589 17.18 27.74 -3.68
N ASP A 590 16.74 28.92 -4.11
CA ASP A 590 17.46 29.77 -5.05
C ASP A 590 18.78 30.29 -4.45
N GLU A 591 18.79 30.67 -3.16
CA GLU A 591 19.99 31.02 -2.38
C GLU A 591 20.98 29.85 -2.34
N ARG A 592 20.53 28.65 -1.97
CA ARG A 592 21.39 27.44 -1.95
C ARG A 592 21.89 27.06 -3.34
N LEU A 593 21.10 27.25 -4.40
CA LEU A 593 21.54 27.04 -5.78
C LEU A 593 22.61 28.06 -6.20
N GLN A 594 22.45 29.33 -5.82
CA GLN A 594 23.44 30.37 -6.06
C GLN A 594 24.75 30.10 -5.28
N ASP A 595 24.65 29.65 -4.02
CA ASP A 595 25.80 29.21 -3.22
C ASP A 595 26.57 28.09 -3.91
N LEU A 596 25.87 27.05 -4.37
CA LEU A 596 26.46 25.90 -5.07
C LEU A 596 27.21 26.30 -6.36
N CYS A 597 26.79 27.36 -7.05
CA CYS A 597 27.53 27.91 -8.21
C CYS A 597 28.87 28.55 -7.83
N HIS A 598 29.08 28.91 -6.56
CA HIS A 598 30.32 29.53 -6.05
C HIS A 598 31.14 28.57 -5.16
N TRP A 599 30.60 27.42 -4.78
CA TRP A 599 31.32 26.42 -3.99
C TRP A 599 32.27 25.62 -4.86
N ASP A 600 33.52 25.45 -4.40
CA ASP A 600 34.41 24.42 -4.94
C ASP A 600 34.03 23.03 -4.40
N MET A 601 34.66 21.98 -4.94
CA MET A 601 34.41 20.60 -4.51
C MET A 601 34.82 20.33 -3.05
N LYS A 602 35.68 21.16 -2.45
CA LYS A 602 36.03 21.05 -1.04
C LYS A 602 34.90 21.61 -0.18
N CYS A 603 34.35 22.78 -0.50
CA CYS A 603 33.17 23.34 0.17
C CYS A 603 31.97 22.39 0.12
N VAL A 604 31.66 21.82 -1.06
CA VAL A 604 30.59 20.81 -1.22
C VAL A 604 30.86 19.58 -0.32
N LYS A 605 32.09 19.06 -0.33
CA LYS A 605 32.48 17.91 0.49
C LYS A 605 32.36 18.20 1.98
N ASP A 606 32.93 19.31 2.46
CA ASP A 606 32.97 19.66 3.88
C ASP A 606 31.53 19.89 4.42
N TYR A 607 30.64 20.48 3.60
CA TYR A 607 29.22 20.60 3.89
C TYR A 607 28.52 19.23 3.97
N MET A 608 28.71 18.36 2.97
CA MET A 608 28.12 17.01 2.96
C MET A 608 28.63 16.15 4.13
N GLU A 609 29.91 16.24 4.48
CA GLU A 609 30.48 15.57 5.65
C GLU A 609 29.86 16.05 6.96
N LYS A 610 29.53 17.34 7.09
CA LYS A 610 28.82 17.89 8.25
C LYS A 610 27.42 17.26 8.37
N ILE A 611 26.60 17.37 7.32
CA ILE A 611 25.23 16.83 7.29
C ILE A 611 25.22 15.32 7.55
N PHE A 612 26.19 14.59 6.99
CA PHE A 612 26.33 13.15 7.24
C PHE A 612 26.64 12.85 8.72
N LYS A 613 27.61 13.53 9.33
CA LYS A 613 27.96 13.36 10.77
C LYS A 613 26.80 13.70 11.71
N GLU A 614 25.93 14.64 11.33
CA GLU A 614 24.80 15.09 12.15
C GLU A 614 23.54 14.21 11.98
N HIS A 615 23.37 13.54 10.84
CA HIS A 615 22.08 12.94 10.45
C HIS A 615 22.13 11.52 9.85
N GLU A 616 23.30 10.88 9.73
CA GLU A 616 23.43 9.51 9.24
C GLU A 616 22.46 8.54 9.94
N GLY A 617 21.81 7.68 9.15
CA GLY A 617 20.91 6.64 9.65
C GLY A 617 19.47 7.11 9.94
N LYS A 618 19.17 8.41 9.88
CA LYS A 618 17.79 8.91 10.01
C LYS A 618 16.94 8.54 8.80
N GLU A 619 15.74 8.02 9.01
CA GLU A 619 14.79 7.64 7.95
C GLU A 619 14.31 8.89 7.20
N SER A 620 15.02 9.23 6.13
CA SER A 620 14.95 10.51 5.41
C SER A 620 14.95 10.29 3.90
N VAL A 621 14.87 11.36 3.11
CA VAL A 621 15.03 11.29 1.64
C VAL A 621 16.37 10.70 1.19
N VAL A 622 17.41 10.75 2.05
CA VAL A 622 18.76 10.23 1.78
C VAL A 622 18.80 8.70 1.92
N ASN A 623 19.38 8.01 0.94
CA ASN A 623 19.59 6.56 0.98
C ASN A 623 20.95 6.21 1.59
N TRP A 624 21.09 6.32 2.92
CA TRP A 624 22.38 6.14 3.63
C TRP A 624 23.14 4.85 3.27
N GLN A 625 22.44 3.73 3.09
CA GLN A 625 23.04 2.44 2.69
C GLN A 625 23.80 2.49 1.36
N ARG A 626 23.50 3.47 0.52
CA ARG A 626 24.17 3.68 -0.77
C ARG A 626 25.50 4.40 -0.64
N PHE A 627 25.64 5.22 0.40
CA PHE A 627 26.83 5.99 0.72
C PHE A 627 27.69 5.16 1.70
N GLN A 628 28.21 4.01 1.25
CA GLN A 628 29.10 3.19 2.09
C GLN A 628 30.31 4.00 2.59
N ASN A 629 30.78 4.95 1.77
CA ASN A 629 31.76 5.97 2.15
C ASN A 629 31.49 7.22 1.30
N LEU A 630 31.41 8.42 1.90
CA LEU A 630 31.38 9.70 1.16
C LEU A 630 32.53 9.82 0.14
N GLN A 631 33.67 9.21 0.45
CA GLN A 631 34.82 9.12 -0.46
C GLN A 631 34.49 8.49 -1.82
N GLN A 632 33.57 7.53 -1.94
CA GLN A 632 33.33 6.89 -3.26
C GLN A 632 32.65 7.83 -4.26
N ILE A 633 31.82 8.76 -3.79
CA ILE A 633 31.12 9.74 -4.64
C ILE A 633 31.99 10.98 -4.83
N VAL A 634 32.66 11.43 -3.76
CA VAL A 634 33.48 12.64 -3.81
C VAL A 634 34.85 12.42 -4.44
N VAL A 635 35.54 11.29 -4.21
CA VAL A 635 36.90 11.04 -4.74
C VAL A 635 36.89 10.53 -6.18
N SER A 636 35.83 9.84 -6.64
CA SER A 636 35.74 9.37 -8.03
C SER A 636 35.58 10.51 -9.04
N GLU A 637 34.92 11.61 -8.63
CA GLU A 637 34.84 12.83 -9.45
C GLU A 637 36.01 13.80 -9.17
N ILE A 638 36.45 14.01 -7.92
CA ILE A 638 37.56 14.93 -7.65
C ILE A 638 38.86 14.52 -8.34
N ASN A 639 39.22 13.23 -8.33
CA ASN A 639 40.49 12.81 -8.93
C ASN A 639 40.48 12.89 -10.46
N SER A 640 39.33 12.73 -11.13
CA SER A 640 39.23 12.82 -12.59
C SER A 640 39.27 14.25 -13.11
N PHE A 641 38.68 15.22 -12.39
CA PHE A 641 38.80 16.64 -12.74
C PHE A 641 40.20 17.20 -12.46
N SER A 642 40.92 16.70 -11.43
CA SER A 642 42.30 17.13 -11.16
C SER A 642 43.33 16.68 -12.21
N THR A 643 42.99 15.73 -13.09
CA THR A 643 43.88 15.25 -14.17
C THR A 643 43.41 15.62 -15.58
N SER A 644 42.25 16.27 -15.74
CA SER A 644 41.63 16.53 -17.06
C SER A 644 41.77 17.98 -17.54
N SER A 645 42.83 18.68 -17.14
CA SER A 645 43.18 20.02 -17.66
C SER A 645 43.71 20.02 -19.11
N THR A 646 43.46 18.95 -19.88
CA THR A 646 44.10 18.70 -21.19
C THR A 646 43.10 18.32 -22.30
N LEU A 647 41.78 18.33 -22.04
CA LEU A 647 40.75 17.97 -23.03
C LEU A 647 39.65 19.03 -23.19
N LEU A 648 40.05 20.30 -23.20
CA LEU A 648 39.24 21.42 -23.73
C LEU A 648 39.85 21.97 -25.03
N GLN A 649 39.92 21.11 -26.05
CA GLN A 649 40.16 21.49 -27.45
C GLN A 649 39.84 20.30 -28.39
N VAL A 650 38.58 20.18 -28.83
CA VAL A 650 38.09 19.88 -30.20
C VAL A 650 36.59 20.21 -30.22
#